data_AF-A0A6M1ZIZ8-F1
#
_entry.id   AF-A0A6M1ZIZ8-F1
#
_cell.length_a   1.000
_cell.length_b   1.000
_cell.length_c   1.000
_cell.angle_alpha   90.00
_cell.angle_beta   90.00
_cell.angle_gamma   90.00
#
_symmetry.space_group_name_H-M   'P 1'
#
loop_
_entity.id
_entity.type
_entity.pdbx_description
1 polymer ?
#
loop_
_entity_poly.entity_id
_entity_poly.type
_entity_poly.pdbx_seq_one_letter_code
_entity_poly.pdbx_strand_id
1 'polypeptide(L)'
;MNNKLLLCISLALGTSFASDLQAAAPTVEVYENRCVASIDIQVENLPEGATFDPRPILSKLRTQVGDPFSQYIFDQDLKTLATDYDRVDPYASVDGDDVHITLKVWLRPKINEIAWEGNEHVPTGTLRKQLDIKPGTIFNRTDFNTAFNKVKEYYIKKGYFESQLQYRVIPRGKNEVEILISVDEGRSGKIDDIVFNGFSKEEESAVLHQLYTKKHHLLTSWFTGVGKFNEEALEQDQMQISNYLQDQGYADARVHINIVESPKKGKIIVEISTEKGALYHFGRVTFDGNHLFTEEEIERVFSARPESVYSPEKLRATAQSIKDLYGRKGRIDASVTYETQLDTRVPIYNVHFQIDEGQEYKIGLIRVIGNIHTQTHVILRESLLVPGETFDSLKLKITQARLEGIGYFKSVNVYAVRTQDDLSLGENYRDVYIEVEEKTTGNISLFTGFSSADNIFGGIDLTETNFNGKGIMHVPSKGIWAIRGGGEYLHMRASFGARQQNFLLSWMTPYFQDTLWRVGFEFNITPSSTLISDDYDIGTYAFSLFASYPLTPYWTFGTKYRIKNIDIDVDIKDKEFKQQTKDNNGVLSGVGASVTWDSTDSALKPHNGLRSVADAEFVGVGGHVSFLRTAYLNSYYNALSRRGYMRYRWDFRFILPLLWTHHFRDIPLSERYFLGGVSSVRGYKDF
;
A
#
# COMPACT_ATOMS: atom_id res chain seq x y z
N MET A 1 35.96 13.09 -53.95
CA MET A 1 36.98 12.02 -54.09
C MET A 1 36.23 10.70 -53.99
N ASN A 2 35.71 10.16 -55.11
CA ASN A 2 36.30 9.12 -55.99
C ASN A 2 36.57 7.81 -55.23
N ASN A 3 36.04 6.61 -55.54
CA ASN A 3 35.49 5.98 -56.77
C ASN A 3 34.36 5.00 -56.35
N LYS A 4 33.22 4.81 -57.03
CA LYS A 4 32.87 4.43 -58.43
C LYS A 4 33.22 2.98 -58.84
N LEU A 5 32.18 2.16 -59.02
CA LEU A 5 31.88 1.25 -60.16
C LEU A 5 30.39 0.81 -59.94
N LEU A 6 29.33 1.16 -60.68
CA LEU A 6 29.00 1.30 -62.12
C LEU A 6 28.84 -0.04 -62.85
N LEU A 7 27.60 -0.46 -63.08
CA LEU A 7 27.10 -0.77 -64.42
C LEU A 7 25.56 -0.63 -64.52
N CYS A 8 25.13 0.20 -65.48
CA CYS A 8 23.76 0.39 -65.95
C CYS A 8 23.47 -0.54 -67.16
N ILE A 9 22.23 -0.85 -67.50
CA ILE A 9 21.39 -0.34 -68.63
C ILE A 9 20.45 -1.55 -68.96
N SER A 10 19.14 -1.52 -69.23
CA SER A 10 18.33 -0.72 -70.17
C SER A 10 16.83 -0.84 -69.89
N LEU A 11 16.11 0.19 -70.37
CA LEU A 11 14.67 0.33 -70.54
C LEU A 11 14.00 -0.71 -71.45
N ALA A 12 12.75 -1.02 -71.06
CA ALA A 12 11.51 -1.14 -71.84
C ALA A 12 11.53 -1.73 -73.28
N LEU A 13 10.82 -2.85 -73.42
CA LEU A 13 9.96 -3.17 -74.56
C LEU A 13 8.86 -4.11 -74.08
N GLY A 14 7.61 -3.70 -74.28
CA GLY A 14 6.45 -4.49 -73.95
C GLY A 14 6.33 -5.71 -74.87
N THR A 15 6.17 -6.86 -74.24
CA THR A 15 5.46 -7.99 -74.82
C THR A 15 4.65 -8.63 -73.71
N SER A 16 3.33 -8.52 -73.85
CA SER A 16 2.32 -9.26 -73.12
C SER A 16 2.61 -10.76 -73.18
N PHE A 17 3.18 -11.30 -72.11
CA PHE A 17 2.99 -12.71 -71.76
C PHE A 17 2.04 -12.73 -70.57
N ALA A 18 0.74 -12.81 -70.89
CA ALA A 18 -0.22 -13.37 -69.96
C ALA A 18 0.15 -14.85 -69.79
N SER A 19 0.98 -15.13 -68.79
CA SER A 19 1.05 -16.47 -68.24
C SER A 19 -0.22 -16.67 -67.42
N ASP A 20 -1.14 -17.47 -67.94
CA ASP A 20 -2.28 -18.03 -67.23
C ASP A 20 -1.79 -18.75 -65.97
N LEU A 21 -1.60 -18.00 -64.89
CA LEU A 21 -1.71 -18.54 -63.54
C LEU A 21 -3.19 -18.64 -63.27
N GLN A 22 -3.79 -19.68 -63.85
CA GLN A 22 -5.06 -20.19 -63.39
C GLN A 22 -4.82 -20.67 -61.97
N ALA A 23 -5.09 -19.77 -61.00
CA ALA A 23 -5.34 -20.17 -59.64
C ALA A 23 -6.52 -21.15 -59.72
N ALA A 24 -6.21 -22.44 -59.68
CA ALA A 24 -7.20 -23.46 -59.45
C ALA A 24 -7.84 -23.09 -58.11
N ALA A 25 -9.05 -22.56 -58.15
CA ALA A 25 -9.88 -22.49 -56.96
C ALA A 25 -9.91 -23.91 -56.39
N PRO A 26 -9.54 -24.13 -55.11
CA PRO A 26 -9.67 -25.45 -54.54
C PRO A 26 -11.15 -25.84 -54.68
N THR A 27 -11.40 -26.94 -55.37
CA THR A 27 -12.70 -27.62 -55.29
C THR A 27 -12.95 -27.88 -53.82
N VAL A 28 -13.90 -27.16 -53.23
CA VAL A 28 -14.34 -27.42 -51.86
C VAL A 28 -15.04 -28.78 -51.91
N GLU A 29 -14.28 -29.84 -51.63
CA GLU A 29 -14.86 -31.15 -51.38
C GLU A 29 -15.76 -31.03 -50.16
N VAL A 30 -17.06 -31.18 -50.37
CA VAL A 30 -18.05 -31.08 -49.30
C VAL A 30 -18.04 -32.41 -48.56
N TYR A 31 -17.28 -32.47 -47.46
CA TYR A 31 -17.18 -33.63 -46.58
C TYR A 31 -18.38 -33.77 -45.61
N GLU A 32 -19.16 -32.71 -45.43
CA GLU A 32 -20.24 -32.66 -44.43
C GLU A 32 -21.29 -33.76 -44.67
N ASN A 33 -21.72 -34.43 -43.58
CA ASN A 33 -22.71 -35.52 -43.53
C ASN A 33 -22.32 -36.83 -44.25
N ARG A 34 -21.08 -36.97 -44.74
CA ARG A 34 -20.56 -38.25 -45.25
C ARG A 34 -20.09 -39.15 -44.11
N CYS A 35 -20.16 -40.46 -44.26
CA CYS A 35 -19.76 -41.39 -43.21
C CYS A 35 -18.22 -41.42 -43.07
N VAL A 36 -17.69 -41.36 -41.85
CA VAL A 36 -16.25 -41.52 -41.60
C VAL A 36 -15.90 -43.01 -41.64
N ALA A 37 -15.27 -43.49 -42.71
CA ALA A 37 -14.92 -44.91 -42.87
C ALA A 37 -13.63 -45.30 -42.14
N SER A 38 -12.66 -44.39 -42.00
CA SER A 38 -11.43 -44.67 -41.24
C SER A 38 -10.76 -43.40 -40.72
N ILE A 39 -10.13 -43.50 -39.55
CA ILE A 39 -9.21 -42.50 -39.01
C ILE A 39 -7.85 -43.17 -38.77
N ASP A 40 -6.86 -42.82 -39.58
CA ASP A 40 -5.47 -43.26 -39.45
C ASP A 40 -4.62 -42.20 -38.76
N ILE A 41 -3.63 -42.61 -37.97
CA ILE A 41 -2.75 -41.72 -37.22
C ILE A 41 -1.31 -42.06 -37.54
N GLN A 42 -0.59 -41.06 -38.06
CA GLN A 42 0.81 -41.18 -38.42
C GLN A 42 1.65 -40.25 -37.54
N VAL A 43 2.66 -40.80 -36.86
CA VAL A 43 3.57 -40.01 -36.03
C VAL A 43 4.91 -39.87 -36.72
N GLU A 44 5.26 -38.64 -37.07
CA GLU A 44 6.38 -38.36 -37.98
C GLU A 44 7.73 -38.28 -37.24
N ASN A 45 7.75 -37.89 -35.97
CA ASN A 45 8.98 -37.63 -35.21
C ASN A 45 9.19 -38.60 -34.04
N LEU A 46 8.87 -39.88 -34.23
CA LEU A 46 9.05 -40.89 -33.19
C LEU A 46 10.54 -41.15 -32.87
N PRO A 47 10.97 -41.20 -31.60
CA PRO A 47 12.31 -41.62 -31.22
C PRO A 47 12.64 -43.05 -31.69
N GLU A 48 13.92 -43.35 -31.94
CA GLU A 48 14.34 -44.68 -32.37
C GLU A 48 14.07 -45.74 -31.29
N GLY A 49 13.38 -46.82 -31.69
CA GLY A 49 12.98 -47.91 -30.80
C GLY A 49 11.72 -47.66 -29.98
N ALA A 50 11.09 -46.48 -30.11
CA ALA A 50 9.80 -46.21 -29.49
C ALA A 50 8.65 -46.86 -30.30
N THR A 51 7.62 -47.34 -29.60
CA THR A 51 6.35 -47.76 -30.21
C THR A 51 5.27 -46.75 -29.88
N PHE A 52 4.41 -46.44 -30.85
CA PHE A 52 3.29 -45.51 -30.68
C PHE A 52 1.97 -46.27 -30.68
N ASP A 53 1.13 -46.00 -29.68
CA ASP A 53 -0.22 -46.54 -29.62
C ASP A 53 -1.21 -45.43 -30.08
N PRO A 54 -1.97 -45.64 -31.17
CA PRO A 54 -2.91 -44.64 -31.67
C PRO A 54 -4.20 -44.53 -30.83
N ARG A 55 -4.52 -45.53 -30.00
CA ARG A 55 -5.78 -45.60 -29.23
C ARG A 55 -6.06 -44.38 -28.33
N PRO A 56 -5.07 -43.78 -27.63
CA PRO A 56 -5.30 -42.60 -26.78
C PRO A 56 -5.64 -41.32 -27.55
N ILE A 57 -5.23 -41.21 -28.82
CA ILE A 57 -5.66 -40.09 -29.67
C ILE A 57 -7.09 -40.37 -30.16
N LEU A 58 -7.35 -41.58 -30.66
CA LEU A 58 -8.68 -41.97 -31.16
C LEU A 58 -9.77 -41.84 -30.09
N SER A 59 -9.46 -42.10 -28.83
CA SER A 59 -10.41 -41.94 -27.72
C SER A 59 -10.65 -40.49 -27.30
N LYS A 60 -9.78 -39.56 -27.70
CA LYS A 60 -9.92 -38.12 -27.44
C LYS A 60 -10.71 -37.40 -28.54
N LEU A 61 -10.75 -37.97 -29.74
CA LEU A 61 -11.52 -37.43 -30.86
C LEU A 61 -13.02 -37.58 -30.61
N ARG A 62 -13.78 -36.52 -30.86
CA ARG A 62 -15.24 -36.57 -30.91
C ARG A 62 -15.71 -37.15 -32.24
N THR A 63 -14.93 -36.99 -33.30
CA THR A 63 -15.11 -37.64 -34.59
C THR A 63 -14.79 -39.14 -34.46
N GLN A 64 -15.78 -40.00 -34.72
CA GLN A 64 -15.64 -41.45 -34.62
C GLN A 64 -15.90 -42.14 -35.96
N VAL A 65 -15.32 -43.33 -36.14
CA VAL A 65 -15.56 -44.16 -37.33
C VAL A 65 -17.01 -44.65 -37.33
N GLY A 66 -17.72 -44.43 -38.44
CA GLY A 66 -19.15 -44.77 -38.60
C GLY A 66 -20.11 -43.60 -38.39
N ASP A 67 -19.65 -42.46 -37.86
CA ASP A 67 -20.47 -41.26 -37.67
C ASP A 67 -20.45 -40.36 -38.92
N PRO A 68 -21.48 -39.52 -39.13
CA PRO A 68 -21.45 -38.49 -40.16
C PRO A 68 -20.38 -37.44 -39.82
N PHE A 69 -19.53 -37.13 -40.79
CA PHE A 69 -18.48 -36.13 -40.68
C PHE A 69 -19.09 -34.74 -40.51
N SER A 70 -18.58 -34.00 -39.52
CA SER A 70 -18.87 -32.58 -39.36
C SER A 70 -17.58 -31.78 -39.23
N GLN A 71 -17.41 -30.80 -40.12
CA GLN A 71 -16.24 -29.92 -40.11
C GLN A 71 -16.08 -29.21 -38.77
N TYR A 72 -17.18 -28.79 -38.15
CA TYR A 72 -17.15 -28.11 -36.86
C TYR A 72 -16.59 -28.99 -35.74
N ILE A 73 -17.02 -30.26 -35.68
CA ILE A 73 -16.53 -31.21 -34.67
C ILE A 73 -15.06 -31.54 -34.93
N PHE A 74 -14.70 -31.76 -36.20
CA PHE A 74 -13.32 -32.05 -36.58
C PHE A 74 -12.37 -30.89 -36.26
N ASP A 75 -12.79 -29.63 -36.48
CA ASP A 75 -12.00 -28.46 -36.10
C ASP A 75 -11.81 -28.35 -34.58
N GLN A 76 -12.81 -28.76 -33.77
CA GLN A 76 -12.67 -28.83 -32.31
C GLN A 76 -11.69 -29.93 -31.88
N ASP A 77 -11.72 -31.07 -32.57
CA ASP A 77 -10.79 -32.17 -32.34
C ASP A 77 -9.36 -31.75 -32.66
N LEU A 78 -9.13 -31.07 -33.79
CA LEU A 78 -7.82 -30.53 -34.17
C LEU A 78 -7.30 -29.50 -33.16
N LYS A 79 -8.16 -28.61 -32.65
CA LYS A 79 -7.80 -27.67 -31.57
C LYS A 79 -7.40 -28.41 -30.28
N THR A 80 -8.12 -29.48 -29.95
CA THR A 80 -7.81 -30.30 -28.77
C THR A 80 -6.45 -30.99 -28.95
N LEU A 81 -6.18 -31.59 -30.10
CA LEU A 81 -4.90 -32.24 -30.39
C LEU A 81 -3.73 -31.24 -30.46
N ALA A 82 -3.94 -30.04 -30.98
CA ALA A 82 -2.92 -28.98 -30.99
C ALA A 82 -2.46 -28.57 -29.57
N THR A 83 -3.24 -28.91 -28.53
CA THR A 83 -2.85 -28.68 -27.13
C THR A 83 -1.80 -29.70 -26.65
N ASP A 84 -1.81 -30.92 -27.19
CA ASP A 84 -0.95 -32.03 -26.76
C ASP A 84 0.27 -32.25 -27.67
N TYR A 85 0.16 -31.89 -28.95
CA TYR A 85 1.18 -32.12 -29.98
C TYR A 85 1.83 -30.79 -30.43
N ASP A 86 2.99 -30.88 -31.10
CA ASP A 86 3.71 -29.71 -31.65
C ASP A 86 3.09 -29.24 -32.97
N ARG A 87 2.66 -30.20 -33.79
CA ARG A 87 1.98 -29.99 -35.06
C ARG A 87 1.00 -31.13 -35.31
N VAL A 88 -0.15 -30.80 -35.89
CA VAL A 88 -1.19 -31.75 -36.31
C VAL A 88 -1.63 -31.34 -37.71
N ASP A 89 -1.30 -32.16 -38.70
CA ASP A 89 -1.71 -31.93 -40.09
C ASP A 89 -2.80 -32.94 -40.46
N PRO A 90 -4.03 -32.50 -40.71
CA PRO A 90 -5.09 -33.35 -41.21
C PRO A 90 -5.00 -33.52 -42.72
N TYR A 91 -5.20 -34.75 -43.18
CA TYR A 91 -5.46 -35.08 -44.57
C TYR A 91 -6.79 -35.82 -44.61
N ALA A 92 -7.73 -35.33 -45.41
CA ALA A 92 -8.99 -36.01 -45.67
C ALA A 92 -9.05 -36.36 -47.16
N SER A 93 -9.50 -37.57 -47.46
CA SER A 93 -9.76 -38.02 -48.83
C SER A 93 -11.12 -38.70 -48.89
N VAL A 94 -11.85 -38.48 -49.97
CA VAL A 94 -13.10 -39.16 -50.24
C VAL A 94 -12.85 -40.38 -51.13
N ASP A 95 -13.39 -41.53 -50.75
CA ASP A 95 -13.56 -42.67 -51.64
C ASP A 95 -15.05 -43.06 -51.68
N GLY A 96 -15.73 -42.84 -52.81
CA GLY A 96 -17.19 -43.00 -52.92
C GLY A 96 -17.99 -41.99 -52.06
N ASP A 97 -18.86 -42.50 -51.18
CA ASP A 97 -19.66 -41.72 -50.21
C ASP A 97 -19.00 -41.63 -48.82
N ASP A 98 -17.82 -42.22 -48.65
CA ASP A 98 -17.11 -42.33 -47.38
C ASP A 98 -15.90 -41.38 -47.31
N VAL A 99 -15.60 -40.90 -46.09
CA VAL A 99 -14.45 -40.03 -45.79
C VAL A 99 -13.39 -40.81 -45.03
N HIS A 100 -12.17 -40.77 -45.55
CA HIS A 100 -10.97 -41.31 -44.90
C HIS A 100 -10.11 -40.16 -44.37
N ILE A 101 -9.81 -40.18 -43.07
CA ILE A 101 -9.02 -39.16 -42.40
C ILE A 101 -7.67 -39.74 -42.01
N THR A 102 -6.59 -39.05 -42.34
CA THR A 102 -5.24 -39.30 -41.85
C THR A 102 -4.74 -38.11 -41.05
N LEU A 103 -4.46 -38.31 -39.77
CA LEU A 103 -3.88 -37.30 -38.89
C LEU A 103 -2.38 -37.53 -38.76
N LYS A 104 -1.58 -36.63 -39.33
CA LYS A 104 -0.14 -36.60 -39.09
C LYS A 104 0.14 -35.77 -37.85
N VAL A 105 0.76 -36.38 -36.84
CA VAL A 105 1.07 -35.72 -35.57
C VAL A 105 2.57 -35.70 -35.30
N TRP A 106 3.04 -34.56 -34.77
CA TRP A 106 4.41 -34.40 -34.27
C TRP A 106 4.36 -34.28 -32.76
N LEU A 107 5.05 -35.19 -32.07
CA LEU A 107 5.27 -35.12 -30.64
C LEU A 107 6.02 -33.84 -30.29
N ARG A 108 5.73 -33.28 -29.12
CA ARG A 108 6.53 -32.17 -28.61
C ARG A 108 7.95 -32.64 -28.31
N PRO A 109 8.98 -31.95 -28.83
CA PRO A 109 10.34 -32.37 -28.64
C PRO A 109 10.79 -32.16 -27.20
N LYS A 110 11.74 -32.97 -26.74
CA LYS A 110 12.41 -32.76 -25.46
C LYS A 110 13.57 -31.79 -25.62
N ILE A 111 13.75 -30.92 -24.64
CA ILE A 111 14.88 -30.00 -24.60
C ILE A 111 16.12 -30.81 -24.21
N ASN A 112 17.03 -31.05 -25.15
CA ASN A 112 18.30 -31.74 -24.85
C ASN A 112 19.26 -30.81 -24.11
N GLU A 113 19.41 -29.57 -24.59
CA GLU A 113 20.32 -28.59 -24.01
C GLU A 113 19.80 -27.15 -24.20
N ILE A 114 20.17 -26.27 -23.27
CA ILE A 114 19.96 -24.82 -23.35
C ILE A 114 21.33 -24.14 -23.27
N ALA A 115 21.82 -23.71 -24.42
CA ALA A 115 23.07 -23.00 -24.58
C ALA A 115 22.86 -21.48 -24.45
N TRP A 116 23.87 -20.79 -23.92
CA TRP A 116 23.86 -19.34 -23.70
C TRP A 116 25.10 -18.73 -24.32
N GLU A 117 24.92 -17.66 -25.11
CA GLU A 117 26.00 -16.89 -25.72
C GLU A 117 25.82 -15.39 -25.46
N GLY A 118 26.93 -14.67 -25.29
CA GLY A 118 26.97 -13.22 -25.13
C GLY A 118 26.64 -12.68 -23.72
N ASN A 119 26.37 -13.56 -22.75
CA ASN A 119 26.18 -13.17 -21.35
C ASN A 119 27.52 -13.07 -20.58
N GLU A 120 28.22 -11.95 -20.72
CA GLU A 120 29.53 -11.75 -20.08
C GLU A 120 29.42 -11.31 -18.61
N HIS A 121 28.46 -10.43 -18.29
CA HIS A 121 28.33 -9.84 -16.96
C HIS A 121 27.36 -10.59 -16.05
N VAL A 122 26.40 -11.32 -16.60
CA VAL A 122 25.49 -12.17 -15.82
C VAL A 122 25.87 -13.65 -15.95
N PRO A 123 26.22 -14.33 -14.83
CA PRO A 123 26.58 -15.74 -14.87
C PRO A 123 25.45 -16.63 -15.41
N THR A 124 25.79 -17.55 -16.32
CA THR A 124 24.84 -18.50 -16.93
C THR A 124 24.04 -19.30 -15.89
N GLY A 125 24.65 -19.67 -14.77
CA GLY A 125 23.97 -20.38 -13.68
C GLY A 125 22.82 -19.59 -13.06
N THR A 126 22.92 -18.26 -13.04
CA THR A 126 21.84 -17.38 -12.58
C THR A 126 20.72 -17.29 -13.60
N LEU A 127 21.06 -17.16 -14.89
CA LEU A 127 20.08 -17.11 -15.98
C LEU A 127 19.28 -18.41 -16.08
N ARG A 128 19.93 -19.57 -15.90
CA ARG A 128 19.27 -20.88 -15.83
C ARG A 128 18.26 -20.95 -14.68
N LYS A 129 18.57 -20.37 -13.51
CA LYS A 129 17.63 -20.29 -12.38
C LYS A 129 16.45 -19.37 -12.65
N GLN A 130 16.64 -18.27 -13.39
CA GLN A 130 15.55 -17.36 -13.75
C GLN A 130 14.65 -17.92 -14.85
N LEU A 131 15.23 -18.67 -15.80
CA LEU A 131 14.47 -19.37 -16.84
C LEU A 131 13.61 -20.49 -16.22
N ASP A 132 14.10 -21.18 -15.19
CA ASP A 132 13.38 -22.25 -14.46
C ASP A 132 12.90 -23.41 -15.37
N ILE A 133 13.58 -23.61 -16.49
CA ILE A 133 13.36 -24.73 -17.41
C ILE A 133 14.65 -25.56 -17.44
N LYS A 134 14.51 -26.86 -17.14
CA LYS A 134 15.63 -27.79 -17.06
C LYS A 134 15.75 -28.59 -18.37
N PRO A 135 16.96 -28.94 -18.80
CA PRO A 135 17.15 -29.97 -19.81
C PRO A 135 16.39 -31.26 -19.44
N GLY A 136 15.83 -31.93 -20.44
CA GLY A 136 14.99 -33.13 -20.31
C GLY A 136 13.48 -32.86 -20.26
N THR A 137 13.05 -31.61 -20.10
CA THR A 137 11.61 -31.25 -20.13
C THR A 137 11.08 -31.19 -21.56
N ILE A 138 9.77 -31.33 -21.71
CA ILE A 138 9.07 -31.13 -23.00
C ILE A 138 9.11 -29.65 -23.37
N PHE A 139 9.48 -29.34 -24.61
CA PHE A 139 9.45 -27.98 -25.13
C PHE A 139 8.02 -27.57 -25.45
N ASN A 140 7.51 -26.56 -24.74
CA ASN A 140 6.30 -25.84 -25.08
C ASN A 140 6.69 -24.39 -25.38
N ARG A 141 6.40 -23.91 -26.59
CA ARG A 141 6.80 -22.56 -27.03
C ARG A 141 6.18 -21.46 -26.15
N THR A 142 4.95 -21.62 -25.68
CA THR A 142 4.26 -20.63 -24.85
C THR A 142 4.87 -20.55 -23.45
N ASP A 143 5.10 -21.71 -22.83
CA ASP A 143 5.71 -21.80 -21.50
C ASP A 143 7.16 -21.28 -21.54
N PHE A 144 7.90 -21.65 -22.60
CA PHE A 144 9.27 -21.20 -22.81
C PHE A 144 9.33 -19.69 -23.04
N ASN A 145 8.43 -19.11 -23.83
CA ASN A 145 8.38 -17.65 -24.03
C ASN A 145 8.09 -16.90 -22.72
N THR A 146 7.19 -17.43 -21.89
CA THR A 146 6.87 -16.86 -20.59
C THR A 146 8.09 -16.89 -19.66
N ALA A 147 8.79 -18.03 -19.60
CA ALA A 147 10.04 -18.18 -18.87
C ALA A 147 11.15 -17.27 -19.42
N PHE A 148 11.27 -17.16 -20.75
CA PHE A 148 12.27 -16.34 -21.42
C PHE A 148 12.06 -14.84 -21.15
N ASN A 149 10.82 -14.39 -21.09
CA ASN A 149 10.49 -13.01 -20.71
C ASN A 149 10.91 -12.70 -19.26
N LYS A 150 10.81 -13.64 -18.32
CA LYS A 150 11.35 -13.45 -16.95
C LYS A 150 12.86 -13.22 -16.96
N VAL A 151 13.59 -13.86 -17.89
CA VAL A 151 15.03 -13.63 -18.06
C VAL A 151 15.29 -12.22 -18.61
N LYS A 152 14.49 -11.75 -19.58
CA LYS A 152 14.58 -10.37 -20.07
C LYS A 152 14.32 -9.35 -18.94
N GLU A 153 13.23 -9.53 -18.20
CA GLU A 153 12.88 -8.71 -17.04
C GLU A 153 14.00 -8.70 -15.99
N TYR A 154 14.68 -9.83 -15.80
CA TYR A 154 15.82 -9.92 -14.88
C TYR A 154 17.00 -9.03 -15.32
N TYR A 155 17.35 -9.00 -16.61
CA TYR A 155 18.39 -8.11 -17.13
C TYR A 155 18.03 -6.64 -16.93
N ILE A 156 16.80 -6.26 -17.25
CA ILE A 156 16.26 -4.91 -17.02
C ILE A 156 16.35 -4.55 -15.53
N LYS A 157 15.90 -5.44 -14.63
CA LYS A 157 15.99 -5.26 -13.17
C LYS A 157 17.42 -5.16 -12.64
N LYS A 158 18.39 -5.71 -13.36
CA LYS A 158 19.82 -5.56 -13.06
C LYS A 158 20.43 -4.27 -13.59
N GLY A 159 19.69 -3.52 -14.41
CA GLY A 159 20.11 -2.24 -14.98
C GLY A 159 20.69 -2.33 -16.39
N TYR A 160 20.51 -3.46 -17.08
CA TYR A 160 20.85 -3.66 -18.50
C TYR A 160 19.60 -3.39 -19.34
N PHE A 161 19.38 -2.14 -19.69
CA PHE A 161 18.15 -1.69 -20.36
C PHE A 161 18.22 -1.83 -21.88
N GLU A 162 19.42 -1.76 -22.44
CA GLU A 162 19.67 -2.02 -23.87
C GLU A 162 19.82 -3.50 -24.18
N SER A 163 19.59 -4.39 -23.20
CA SER A 163 19.82 -5.82 -23.42
C SER A 163 18.85 -6.37 -24.47
N GLN A 164 19.38 -7.00 -25.51
CA GLN A 164 18.60 -7.71 -26.51
C GLN A 164 18.82 -9.21 -26.36
N LEU A 165 17.74 -9.91 -25.99
CA LEU A 165 17.76 -11.36 -25.86
C LEU A 165 16.92 -12.00 -26.96
N GLN A 166 17.51 -12.93 -27.69
CA GLN A 166 16.87 -13.74 -28.71
C GLN A 166 17.15 -15.22 -28.47
N TYR A 167 16.25 -16.11 -28.88
CA TYR A 167 16.50 -17.54 -28.84
C TYR A 167 16.21 -18.19 -30.18
N ARG A 168 16.96 -19.25 -30.50
CA ARG A 168 16.76 -20.10 -31.68
C ARG A 168 16.59 -21.54 -31.23
N VAL A 169 15.63 -22.23 -31.85
CA VAL A 169 15.35 -23.66 -31.60
C VAL A 169 16.00 -24.45 -32.73
N ILE A 170 16.96 -25.30 -32.38
CA ILE A 170 17.75 -26.10 -33.31
C ILE A 170 17.34 -27.57 -33.13
N PRO A 171 16.72 -28.21 -34.14
CA PRO A 171 16.38 -29.63 -34.07
C PRO A 171 17.63 -30.50 -33.90
N ARG A 172 17.59 -31.46 -32.97
CA ARG A 172 18.64 -32.46 -32.73
C ARG A 172 18.00 -33.85 -32.76
N GLY A 173 18.47 -34.72 -33.65
CA GLY A 173 17.90 -36.06 -33.79
C GLY A 173 16.43 -36.04 -34.21
N LYS A 174 15.64 -37.04 -33.78
CA LYS A 174 14.24 -37.21 -34.20
C LYS A 174 13.21 -36.45 -33.33
N ASN A 175 13.39 -36.37 -32.00
CA ASN A 175 12.42 -35.72 -31.11
C ASN A 175 13.07 -34.88 -30.01
N GLU A 176 14.22 -34.28 -30.31
CA GLU A 176 14.94 -33.42 -29.37
C GLU A 176 15.26 -32.07 -30.01
N VAL A 177 15.34 -31.05 -29.17
CA VAL A 177 15.72 -29.70 -29.57
C VAL A 177 16.80 -29.15 -28.65
N GLU A 178 17.73 -28.44 -29.25
CA GLU A 178 18.71 -27.60 -28.56
C GLU A 178 18.25 -26.15 -28.68
N ILE A 179 18.27 -25.41 -27.57
CA ILE A 179 17.86 -24.01 -27.54
C ILE A 179 19.11 -23.15 -27.33
N LEU A 180 19.42 -22.32 -28.33
CA LEU A 180 20.50 -21.34 -28.23
C LEU A 180 19.91 -19.98 -27.87
N ILE A 181 20.24 -19.47 -26.70
CA ILE A 181 19.89 -18.12 -26.25
C ILE A 181 21.08 -17.20 -26.51
N SER A 182 20.90 -16.23 -27.40
CA SER A 182 21.87 -15.17 -27.68
C SER A 182 21.49 -13.91 -26.90
N VAL A 183 22.42 -13.39 -26.12
CA VAL A 183 22.27 -12.19 -25.30
C VAL A 183 23.23 -11.13 -25.80
N ASP A 184 22.71 -9.97 -26.20
CA ASP A 184 23.46 -8.73 -26.21
C ASP A 184 23.10 -7.99 -24.92
N GLU A 185 24.06 -7.78 -24.02
CA GLU A 185 23.77 -7.17 -22.71
C GLU A 185 23.57 -5.65 -22.81
N GLY A 186 24.05 -4.99 -23.88
CA GLY A 186 23.96 -3.54 -24.05
C GLY A 186 24.63 -2.74 -22.92
N ARG A 187 24.35 -1.42 -22.82
CA ARG A 187 24.85 -0.61 -21.71
C ARG A 187 24.18 -1.00 -20.39
N SER A 188 25.00 -1.05 -19.33
CA SER A 188 24.57 -1.26 -17.95
C SER A 188 24.96 -0.06 -17.10
N GLY A 189 24.00 0.52 -16.40
CA GLY A 189 24.22 1.81 -15.74
C GLY A 189 23.64 1.89 -14.35
N LYS A 190 24.52 2.03 -13.35
CA LYS A 190 24.14 2.77 -12.13
C LYS A 190 24.17 4.25 -12.44
N ILE A 191 23.18 4.99 -11.94
CA ILE A 191 23.09 6.44 -12.18
C ILE A 191 24.16 7.13 -11.33
N ASP A 192 25.20 7.67 -11.99
CA ASP A 192 26.26 8.43 -11.33
C ASP A 192 25.81 9.84 -10.98
N ASP A 193 25.10 10.50 -11.90
CA ASP A 193 24.56 11.83 -11.69
C ASP A 193 23.31 12.10 -12.53
N ILE A 194 22.57 13.13 -12.12
CA ILE A 194 21.44 13.68 -12.87
C ILE A 194 21.77 15.16 -13.10
N VAL A 195 21.82 15.57 -14.37
CA VAL A 195 22.20 16.93 -14.77
C VAL A 195 20.99 17.63 -15.36
N PHE A 196 20.66 18.80 -14.84
CA PHE A 196 19.51 19.60 -15.31
C PHE A 196 19.98 20.76 -16.18
N ASN A 197 19.44 20.84 -17.39
CA ASN A 197 19.72 21.89 -18.37
C ASN A 197 18.43 22.68 -18.65
N GLY A 198 18.47 24.00 -18.47
CA GLY A 198 17.31 24.87 -18.69
C GLY A 198 16.40 25.06 -17.46
N PHE A 199 16.80 24.56 -16.28
CA PHE A 199 16.09 24.75 -15.01
C PHE A 199 16.76 25.82 -14.13
N SER A 200 15.99 26.51 -13.30
CA SER A 200 16.50 27.29 -12.17
C SER A 200 16.90 26.36 -11.02
N LYS A 201 17.69 26.85 -10.06
CA LYS A 201 18.11 26.03 -8.90
C LYS A 201 16.92 25.60 -8.02
N GLU A 202 15.91 26.46 -7.92
CA GLU A 202 14.68 26.18 -7.17
C GLU A 202 13.86 25.10 -7.86
N GLU A 203 13.71 25.17 -9.18
CA GLU A 203 13.01 24.17 -9.99
C GLU A 203 13.73 22.83 -9.97
N GLU A 204 15.07 22.84 -10.13
CA GLU A 204 15.90 21.64 -10.00
C GLU A 204 15.65 20.94 -8.67
N SER A 205 15.69 21.68 -7.57
CA SER A 205 15.44 21.09 -6.25
C SER A 205 14.00 20.56 -6.12
N ALA A 206 13.00 21.25 -6.67
CA ALA A 206 11.61 20.83 -6.61
C ALA A 206 11.36 19.55 -7.40
N VAL A 207 11.88 19.50 -8.63
CA VAL A 207 11.79 18.35 -9.53
C VAL A 207 12.55 17.16 -8.97
N LEU A 208 13.80 17.35 -8.54
CA LEU A 208 14.66 16.28 -8.02
C LEU A 208 14.02 15.54 -6.84
N HIS A 209 13.19 16.21 -6.03
CA HIS A 209 12.45 15.56 -4.96
C HIS A 209 11.36 14.61 -5.47
N GLN A 210 10.69 14.95 -6.57
CA GLN A 210 9.56 14.21 -7.14
C GLN A 210 9.99 13.01 -7.99
N LEU A 211 11.17 13.07 -8.63
CA LEU A 211 11.65 12.00 -9.51
C LEU A 211 11.71 10.62 -8.84
N TYR A 212 11.29 9.58 -9.55
CA TYR A 212 11.56 8.18 -9.23
C TYR A 212 13.05 7.87 -9.39
N THR A 213 13.67 8.41 -10.43
CA THR A 213 15.10 8.25 -10.70
C THR A 213 15.93 9.04 -9.69
N LYS A 214 16.83 8.34 -8.98
CA LYS A 214 17.74 8.96 -8.00
C LYS A 214 19.19 8.56 -8.28
N LYS A 215 20.12 9.36 -7.77
CA LYS A 215 21.57 9.07 -7.80
C LYS A 215 21.91 7.80 -7.00
N HIS A 216 22.85 7.01 -7.51
CA HIS A 216 23.37 5.85 -6.79
C HIS A 216 24.26 6.26 -5.62
N HIS A 217 23.92 5.82 -4.41
CA HIS A 217 24.69 6.05 -3.20
C HIS A 217 25.27 4.73 -2.68
N LEU A 218 26.60 4.67 -2.52
CA LEU A 218 27.33 3.45 -2.12
C LEU A 218 26.81 2.80 -0.83
N LEU A 219 26.39 3.60 0.16
CA LEU A 219 25.98 3.10 1.48
C LEU A 219 24.51 2.67 1.57
N THR A 220 23.63 3.20 0.71
CA THR A 220 22.17 3.00 0.83
C THR A 220 21.53 2.28 -0.35
N SER A 221 22.10 2.42 -1.55
CA SER A 221 21.53 1.84 -2.78
C SER A 221 21.59 0.32 -2.84
N TRP A 222 22.47 -0.34 -2.06
CA TRP A 222 22.61 -1.80 -2.11
C TRP A 222 21.43 -2.55 -1.47
N PHE A 223 20.80 -1.99 -0.43
CA PHE A 223 19.61 -2.58 0.20
C PHE A 223 18.29 -1.98 -0.30
N THR A 224 18.29 -0.71 -0.75
CA THR A 224 17.08 -0.05 -1.30
C THR A 224 16.85 -0.36 -2.77
N GLY A 225 17.88 -0.77 -3.51
CA GLY A 225 17.81 -0.96 -4.97
C GLY A 225 17.81 0.33 -5.79
N VAL A 226 17.83 1.50 -5.14
CA VAL A 226 17.75 2.84 -5.74
C VAL A 226 19.03 3.21 -6.51
N GLY A 227 18.90 3.97 -7.59
CA GLY A 227 20.03 4.44 -8.40
C GLY A 227 20.54 3.44 -9.44
N LYS A 228 19.68 2.49 -9.82
CA LYS A 228 19.82 1.71 -11.05
C LYS A 228 18.96 2.36 -12.12
N PHE A 229 19.41 2.27 -13.37
CA PHE A 229 18.61 2.69 -14.49
C PHE A 229 17.30 1.88 -14.57
N ASN A 230 16.21 2.57 -14.88
CA ASN A 230 14.91 2.00 -15.21
C ASN A 230 14.24 2.93 -16.24
N GLU A 231 13.93 2.40 -17.43
CA GLU A 231 13.33 3.16 -18.53
C GLU A 231 11.92 3.65 -18.19
N GLU A 232 11.07 2.78 -17.64
CA GLU A 232 9.72 3.14 -17.21
C GLU A 232 9.76 4.27 -16.17
N ALA A 233 10.73 4.23 -15.25
CA ALA A 233 10.90 5.30 -14.27
C ALA A 233 11.29 6.63 -14.93
N LEU A 234 12.11 6.62 -15.98
CA LEU A 234 12.48 7.83 -16.72
C LEU A 234 11.31 8.39 -17.55
N GLU A 235 10.48 7.54 -18.14
CA GLU A 235 9.27 7.99 -18.83
C GLU A 235 8.28 8.65 -17.84
N GLN A 236 8.09 8.04 -16.67
CA GLN A 236 7.28 8.62 -15.59
C GLN A 236 7.87 9.94 -15.11
N ASP A 237 9.19 10.01 -14.94
CA ASP A 237 9.90 11.23 -14.59
C ASP A 237 9.72 12.32 -15.64
N GLN A 238 9.81 12.01 -16.94
CA GLN A 238 9.58 12.95 -18.02
C GLN A 238 8.16 13.53 -17.96
N MET A 239 7.14 12.68 -17.73
CA MET A 239 5.75 13.13 -17.57
C MET A 239 5.58 14.00 -16.31
N GLN A 240 6.18 13.63 -15.17
CA GLN A 240 6.12 14.42 -13.95
C GLN A 240 6.76 15.80 -14.12
N ILE A 241 7.93 15.88 -14.76
CA ILE A 241 8.61 17.15 -15.02
C ILE A 241 7.78 18.01 -15.97
N SER A 242 7.22 17.41 -17.02
CA SER A 242 6.33 18.11 -17.97
C SER A 242 5.12 18.68 -17.25
N ASN A 243 4.45 17.89 -16.40
CA ASN A 243 3.30 18.34 -15.62
C ASN A 243 3.70 19.47 -14.66
N TYR A 244 4.82 19.32 -13.94
CA TYR A 244 5.34 20.36 -13.05
C TYR A 244 5.56 21.69 -13.78
N LEU A 245 6.20 21.67 -14.94
CA LEU A 245 6.44 22.89 -15.74
C LEU A 245 5.14 23.50 -16.27
N GLN A 246 4.20 22.67 -16.75
CA GLN A 246 2.88 23.13 -17.17
C GLN A 246 2.09 23.77 -16.02
N ASP A 247 2.22 23.25 -14.80
CA ASP A 247 1.64 23.81 -13.58
C ASP A 247 2.36 25.07 -13.08
N GLN A 248 3.59 25.33 -13.54
CA GLN A 248 4.28 26.61 -13.40
C GLN A 248 3.94 27.59 -14.55
N GLY A 249 2.98 27.27 -15.43
CA GLY A 249 2.51 28.15 -16.51
C GLY A 249 3.24 28.00 -17.83
N TYR A 250 4.18 27.06 -17.96
CA TYR A 250 4.88 26.78 -19.21
C TYR A 250 4.12 25.74 -20.04
N ALA A 251 3.00 26.14 -20.66
CA ALA A 251 2.10 25.23 -21.37
C ALA A 251 2.78 24.53 -22.57
N ASP A 252 3.71 25.21 -23.24
CA ASP A 252 4.46 24.69 -24.38
C ASP A 252 5.75 23.96 -23.99
N ALA A 253 5.96 23.70 -22.69
CA ALA A 253 7.19 23.11 -22.19
C ALA A 253 7.45 21.74 -22.81
N ARG A 254 8.67 21.55 -23.32
CA ARG A 254 9.17 20.24 -23.78
C ARG A 254 10.29 19.80 -22.88
N VAL A 255 10.27 18.53 -22.50
CA VAL A 255 11.28 17.90 -21.65
C VAL A 255 11.90 16.75 -22.43
N HIS A 256 13.23 16.73 -22.50
CA HIS A 256 14.00 15.68 -23.14
C HIS A 256 14.98 15.09 -22.13
N ILE A 257 14.92 13.76 -21.98
CA ILE A 257 15.85 13.00 -21.14
C ILE A 257 16.81 12.24 -22.04
N ASN A 258 18.09 12.52 -21.90
CA ASN A 258 19.17 11.86 -22.63
C ASN A 258 20.06 11.07 -21.67
N ILE A 259 20.60 9.95 -22.14
CA ILE A 259 21.46 9.08 -21.34
C ILE A 259 22.87 9.12 -21.94
N VAL A 260 23.82 9.64 -21.16
CA VAL A 260 25.22 9.73 -21.56
C VAL A 260 26.10 8.82 -20.69
N GLU A 261 27.19 8.33 -21.25
CA GLU A 261 28.14 7.51 -20.49
C GLU A 261 28.88 8.36 -19.46
N SER A 262 28.98 7.83 -18.23
CA SER A 262 29.84 8.44 -17.22
C SER A 262 31.31 8.12 -17.53
N PRO A 263 32.25 9.01 -17.22
CA PRO A 263 33.68 8.68 -17.20
C PRO A 263 34.03 7.49 -16.27
N LYS A 264 33.13 7.14 -15.35
CA LYS A 264 33.27 5.99 -14.46
C LYS A 264 32.67 4.74 -15.11
N LYS A 265 33.46 3.66 -15.19
CA LYS A 265 33.02 2.37 -15.75
C LYS A 265 31.73 1.86 -15.11
N GLY A 266 30.79 1.39 -15.95
CA GLY A 266 29.51 0.80 -15.53
C GLY A 266 28.52 1.79 -14.93
N LYS A 267 28.67 3.08 -15.24
CA LYS A 267 27.77 4.14 -14.79
C LYS A 267 27.34 5.05 -15.94
N ILE A 268 26.19 5.66 -15.74
CA ILE A 268 25.56 6.58 -16.70
C ILE A 268 25.22 7.90 -16.00
N ILE A 269 25.08 8.96 -16.79
CA ILE A 269 24.55 10.25 -16.37
C ILE A 269 23.23 10.47 -17.10
N VAL A 270 22.21 10.88 -16.35
CA VAL A 270 20.89 11.22 -16.90
C VAL A 270 20.85 12.73 -17.10
N GLU A 271 20.83 13.18 -18.34
CA GLU A 271 20.72 14.59 -18.70
C GLU A 271 19.27 14.95 -18.98
N ILE A 272 18.70 15.83 -18.17
CA ILE A 272 17.33 16.31 -18.29
C ILE A 272 17.41 17.73 -18.83
N SER A 273 16.91 17.93 -20.04
CA SER A 273 16.88 19.23 -20.72
C SER A 273 15.45 19.69 -20.94
N THR A 274 15.20 20.99 -20.84
CA THR A 274 13.88 21.55 -21.10
C THR A 274 13.91 22.79 -21.98
N GLU A 275 12.90 22.90 -22.84
CA GLU A 275 12.54 24.09 -23.60
C GLU A 275 11.21 24.61 -23.06
N LYS A 276 11.23 25.65 -22.23
CA LYS A 276 10.03 26.10 -21.48
C LYS A 276 8.96 26.78 -22.35
N GLY A 277 9.35 27.47 -23.41
CA GLY A 277 8.41 28.31 -24.18
C GLY A 277 7.97 29.56 -23.41
N ALA A 278 6.77 30.08 -23.73
CA ALA A 278 6.20 31.26 -23.10
C ALA A 278 5.58 30.94 -21.72
N LEU A 279 5.55 31.94 -20.84
CA LEU A 279 4.87 31.86 -19.55
C LEU A 279 3.42 32.34 -19.69
N TYR A 280 2.46 31.44 -19.49
CA TYR A 280 1.03 31.72 -19.64
C TYR A 280 0.36 32.10 -18.32
N HIS A 281 -0.64 32.98 -18.42
CA HIS A 281 -1.47 33.43 -17.30
C HIS A 281 -2.94 33.11 -17.55
N PHE A 282 -3.73 33.00 -16.49
CA PHE A 282 -5.18 32.95 -16.60
C PHE A 282 -5.72 34.31 -17.01
N GLY A 283 -6.56 34.31 -18.04
CA GLY A 283 -7.29 35.49 -18.51
C GLY A 283 -8.64 35.62 -17.85
N ARG A 284 -9.66 35.85 -18.69
CA ARG A 284 -11.05 35.91 -18.25
C ARG A 284 -11.54 34.52 -17.89
N VAL A 285 -12.17 34.42 -16.73
CA VAL A 285 -12.88 33.23 -16.27
C VAL A 285 -14.37 33.54 -16.31
N THR A 286 -15.16 32.62 -16.85
CA THR A 286 -16.61 32.75 -16.95
C THR A 286 -17.29 31.45 -16.52
N PHE A 287 -18.52 31.56 -16.03
CA PHE A 287 -19.32 30.43 -15.57
C PHE A 287 -20.66 30.43 -16.32
N ASP A 288 -21.18 29.24 -16.60
CA ASP A 288 -22.53 29.02 -17.10
C ASP A 288 -23.20 27.86 -16.34
N GLY A 289 -24.52 27.95 -16.16
CA GLY A 289 -25.32 26.94 -15.46
C GLY A 289 -25.34 27.04 -13.93
N ASN A 290 -24.70 28.05 -13.33
CA ASN A 290 -24.78 28.32 -11.89
C ASN A 290 -26.05 29.11 -11.52
N HIS A 291 -27.10 28.39 -11.11
CA HIS A 291 -28.38 28.95 -10.64
C HIS A 291 -28.49 28.98 -9.12
N LEU A 292 -27.84 28.03 -8.43
CA LEU A 292 -27.87 27.88 -6.98
C LEU A 292 -26.89 28.83 -6.27
N PHE A 293 -25.73 29.08 -6.89
CA PHE A 293 -24.68 29.93 -6.33
C PHE A 293 -24.40 31.11 -7.25
N THR A 294 -24.13 32.25 -6.63
CA THR A 294 -23.64 33.45 -7.32
C THR A 294 -22.21 33.25 -7.81
N GLU A 295 -21.81 33.99 -8.84
CA GLU A 295 -20.42 33.96 -9.34
C GLU A 295 -19.44 34.32 -8.22
N GLU A 296 -19.77 35.30 -7.37
CA GLU A 296 -18.92 35.72 -6.24
C GLU A 296 -18.75 34.61 -5.19
N GLU A 297 -19.74 33.74 -5.00
CA GLU A 297 -19.63 32.59 -4.09
C GLU A 297 -18.73 31.50 -4.66
N ILE A 298 -18.82 31.24 -5.97
CA ILE A 298 -17.95 30.31 -6.69
C ILE A 298 -16.50 30.82 -6.69
N GLU A 299 -16.30 32.13 -6.90
CA GLU A 299 -14.98 32.78 -6.88
C GLU A 299 -14.26 32.66 -5.52
N ARG A 300 -14.98 32.50 -4.40
CA ARG A 300 -14.36 32.33 -3.08
C ARG A 300 -13.66 30.98 -2.90
N VAL A 301 -14.11 29.94 -3.59
CA VAL A 301 -13.49 28.59 -3.56
C VAL A 301 -12.53 28.37 -4.74
N PHE A 302 -12.28 29.42 -5.53
CA PHE A 302 -11.56 29.39 -6.79
C PHE A 302 -10.03 29.47 -6.60
N SER A 303 -9.30 28.52 -7.17
CA SER A 303 -7.83 28.48 -7.11
C SER A 303 -7.16 29.09 -8.34
N ALA A 304 -7.84 29.10 -9.50
CA ALA A 304 -7.32 29.54 -10.79
C ALA A 304 -7.56 31.03 -11.08
N ARG A 305 -7.22 31.93 -10.13
CA ARG A 305 -7.57 33.36 -10.19
C ARG A 305 -7.13 34.05 -11.50
N PRO A 306 -7.92 35.00 -12.04
CA PRO A 306 -7.48 35.84 -13.14
C PRO A 306 -6.13 36.49 -12.85
N GLU A 307 -5.30 36.66 -13.89
CA GLU A 307 -3.92 37.18 -13.82
C GLU A 307 -2.91 36.28 -13.09
N SER A 308 -3.35 35.18 -12.47
CA SER A 308 -2.42 34.22 -11.87
C SER A 308 -1.82 33.30 -12.93
N VAL A 309 -0.67 32.71 -12.61
CA VAL A 309 0.03 31.76 -13.49
C VAL A 309 -0.88 30.59 -13.83
N TYR A 310 -0.99 30.30 -15.13
CA TYR A 310 -1.78 29.20 -15.67
C TYR A 310 -1.32 27.86 -15.08
N SER A 311 -2.26 26.99 -14.73
CA SER A 311 -1.95 25.63 -14.26
C SER A 311 -3.13 24.70 -14.54
N PRO A 312 -2.91 23.62 -15.30
CA PRO A 312 -3.91 22.56 -15.47
C PRO A 312 -4.36 21.95 -14.13
N GLU A 313 -3.46 21.79 -13.16
CA GLU A 313 -3.82 21.31 -11.82
C GLU A 313 -4.78 22.28 -11.12
N LYS A 314 -4.54 23.59 -11.15
CA LYS A 314 -5.46 24.58 -10.58
C LYS A 314 -6.84 24.56 -11.24
N LEU A 315 -6.92 24.29 -12.55
CA LEU A 315 -8.20 24.12 -13.25
C LEU A 315 -8.97 22.89 -12.77
N ARG A 316 -8.30 21.73 -12.70
CA ARG A 316 -8.90 20.50 -12.17
C ARG A 316 -9.34 20.67 -10.71
N ALA A 317 -8.49 21.27 -9.88
CA ALA A 317 -8.78 21.55 -8.48
C ALA A 317 -9.96 22.52 -8.32
N THR A 318 -10.05 23.52 -9.21
CA THR A 318 -11.18 24.45 -9.25
C THR A 318 -12.47 23.74 -9.64
N ALA A 319 -12.48 22.97 -10.73
CA ALA A 319 -13.66 22.19 -11.13
C ALA A 319 -14.14 21.25 -10.01
N GLN A 320 -13.20 20.59 -9.33
CA GLN A 320 -13.49 19.75 -8.18
C GLN A 320 -14.01 20.54 -6.97
N SER A 321 -13.48 21.74 -6.71
CA SER A 321 -13.94 22.61 -5.61
C SER A 321 -15.37 23.11 -5.83
N ILE A 322 -15.71 23.45 -7.08
CA ILE A 322 -17.07 23.81 -7.48
C ILE A 322 -17.98 22.59 -7.30
N LYS A 323 -17.60 21.42 -7.84
CA LYS A 323 -18.35 20.17 -7.65
C LYS A 323 -18.58 19.85 -6.17
N ASP A 324 -17.56 20.03 -5.33
CA ASP A 324 -17.66 19.83 -3.88
C ASP A 324 -18.59 20.85 -3.21
N LEU A 325 -18.60 22.11 -3.66
CA LEU A 325 -19.51 23.16 -3.18
C LEU A 325 -20.97 22.77 -3.40
N TYR A 326 -21.29 22.27 -4.60
CA TYR A 326 -22.62 21.73 -4.93
C TYR A 326 -22.94 20.43 -4.16
N GLY A 327 -21.97 19.53 -4.03
CA GLY A 327 -22.13 18.28 -3.29
C GLY A 327 -22.44 18.48 -1.80
N ARG A 328 -22.07 19.62 -1.19
CA ARG A 328 -22.46 20.01 0.18
C ARG A 328 -23.92 20.45 0.31
N LYS A 329 -24.59 20.72 -0.81
CA LYS A 329 -26.01 21.10 -0.88
C LYS A 329 -26.89 19.98 -1.43
N GLY A 330 -26.48 18.73 -1.29
CA GLY A 330 -27.25 17.57 -1.77
C GLY A 330 -27.08 17.25 -3.25
N ARG A 331 -26.32 18.04 -4.01
CA ARG A 331 -26.21 17.90 -5.46
C ARG A 331 -25.02 17.04 -5.86
N ILE A 332 -25.11 15.74 -5.60
CA ILE A 332 -24.00 14.80 -5.81
C ILE A 332 -23.70 14.47 -7.27
N ASP A 333 -24.73 14.58 -8.12
CA ASP A 333 -24.64 14.32 -9.56
C ASP A 333 -24.15 15.57 -10.31
N ALA A 334 -23.80 16.66 -9.60
CA ALA A 334 -23.28 17.86 -10.21
C ALA A 334 -22.01 17.58 -11.02
N SER A 335 -21.97 18.09 -12.25
CA SER A 335 -20.86 17.96 -13.17
C SER A 335 -20.32 19.34 -13.51
N VAL A 336 -19.00 19.47 -13.50
CA VAL A 336 -18.32 20.71 -13.84
C VAL A 336 -17.29 20.39 -14.91
N THR A 337 -17.55 20.88 -16.12
CA THR A 337 -16.62 20.79 -17.25
C THR A 337 -16.03 22.17 -17.51
N TYR A 338 -14.89 22.21 -18.19
CA TYR A 338 -14.26 23.47 -18.55
C TYR A 338 -13.60 23.39 -19.92
N GLU A 339 -13.59 24.51 -20.62
CA GLU A 339 -12.91 24.71 -21.88
C GLU A 339 -11.89 25.84 -21.73
N THR A 340 -10.73 25.67 -22.36
CA THR A 340 -9.68 26.69 -22.36
C THR A 340 -9.53 27.25 -23.78
N GLN A 341 -9.45 28.57 -23.87
CA GLN A 341 -9.30 29.30 -25.13
C GLN A 341 -8.05 30.17 -25.04
N LEU A 342 -7.06 29.86 -25.87
CA LEU A 342 -5.83 30.63 -25.98
C LEU A 342 -6.10 31.95 -26.71
N ASP A 343 -5.72 33.09 -26.13
CA ASP A 343 -5.62 34.33 -26.90
C ASP A 343 -4.40 34.26 -27.82
N THR A 344 -4.61 34.42 -29.13
CA THR A 344 -3.54 34.28 -30.12
C THR A 344 -2.52 35.42 -30.11
N ARG A 345 -2.81 36.52 -29.39
CA ARG A 345 -1.96 37.73 -29.39
C ARG A 345 -1.15 37.90 -28.12
N VAL A 346 -1.57 37.26 -27.02
CA VAL A 346 -0.97 37.40 -25.68
C VAL A 346 -0.93 36.03 -25.00
N PRO A 347 0.07 35.72 -24.15
CA PRO A 347 0.21 34.41 -23.50
C PRO A 347 -0.82 34.27 -22.36
N ILE A 348 -2.10 34.21 -22.72
CA ILE A 348 -3.24 34.19 -21.80
C ILE A 348 -4.22 33.11 -22.23
N TYR A 349 -4.62 32.27 -21.27
CA TYR A 349 -5.71 31.31 -21.43
C TYR A 349 -6.98 31.82 -20.77
N ASN A 350 -8.00 32.11 -21.57
CA ASN A 350 -9.36 32.33 -21.07
C ASN A 350 -10.00 30.98 -20.75
N VAL A 351 -10.84 30.92 -19.72
CA VAL A 351 -11.42 29.68 -19.22
C VAL A 351 -12.92 29.85 -19.09
N HIS A 352 -13.68 28.91 -19.64
CA HIS A 352 -15.12 28.84 -19.51
C HIS A 352 -15.50 27.56 -18.76
N PHE A 353 -16.16 27.72 -17.62
CA PHE A 353 -16.68 26.60 -16.83
C PHE A 353 -18.17 26.41 -17.13
N GLN A 354 -18.55 25.19 -17.46
CA GLN A 354 -19.95 24.79 -17.64
C GLN A 354 -20.36 23.88 -16.48
N ILE A 355 -21.43 24.28 -15.78
CA ILE A 355 -21.90 23.62 -14.57
C ILE A 355 -23.27 23.01 -14.86
N ASP A 356 -23.37 21.69 -14.74
CA ASP A 356 -24.65 21.01 -14.58
C ASP A 356 -24.85 20.76 -13.08
N GLU A 357 -25.80 21.46 -12.48
CA GLU A 357 -26.03 21.38 -11.04
C GLU A 357 -26.62 20.04 -10.62
N GLY A 358 -27.31 19.31 -11.50
CA GLY A 358 -28.09 18.15 -11.13
C GLY A 358 -29.21 18.44 -10.10
N GLN A 359 -29.78 17.37 -9.54
CA GLN A 359 -30.86 17.43 -8.54
C GLN A 359 -30.32 17.37 -7.10
N GLU A 360 -31.13 17.83 -6.14
CA GLU A 360 -30.86 17.62 -4.71
C GLU A 360 -31.29 16.21 -4.29
N TYR A 361 -30.38 15.50 -3.64
CA TYR A 361 -30.60 14.16 -3.09
C TYR A 361 -30.53 14.14 -1.57
N LYS A 362 -31.25 13.18 -0.99
CA LYS A 362 -31.16 12.80 0.41
C LYS A 362 -30.47 11.45 0.58
N ILE A 363 -29.90 11.23 1.75
CA ILE A 363 -29.26 9.96 2.11
C ILE A 363 -30.36 8.90 2.28
N GLY A 364 -30.25 7.82 1.51
CA GLY A 364 -31.09 6.62 1.62
C GLY A 364 -30.55 5.65 2.68
N LEU A 365 -30.52 4.37 2.35
CA LEU A 365 -29.96 3.34 3.24
C LEU A 365 -28.43 3.39 3.22
N ILE A 366 -27.82 3.18 4.39
CA ILE A 366 -26.38 3.00 4.51
C ILE A 366 -26.09 1.50 4.60
N ARG A 367 -25.34 0.98 3.64
CA ARG A 367 -24.97 -0.42 3.53
C ARG A 367 -23.48 -0.58 3.77
N VAL A 368 -23.12 -1.46 4.69
CA VAL A 368 -21.72 -1.77 5.00
C VAL A 368 -21.38 -3.13 4.41
N ILE A 369 -20.28 -3.22 3.66
CA ILE A 369 -19.87 -4.41 2.91
C ILE A 369 -18.39 -4.69 3.17
N GLY A 370 -18.04 -5.96 3.28
CA GLY A 370 -16.64 -6.41 3.46
C GLY A 370 -16.17 -6.48 4.92
N ASN A 371 -17.04 -6.12 5.88
CA ASN A 371 -16.78 -6.29 7.30
C ASN A 371 -17.01 -7.76 7.74
N ILE A 372 -15.96 -8.58 7.64
CA ILE A 372 -16.02 -10.02 7.96
C ILE A 372 -16.05 -10.25 9.47
N HIS A 373 -15.17 -9.58 10.23
CA HIS A 373 -15.08 -9.72 11.68
C HIS A 373 -15.60 -8.49 12.41
N THR A 374 -15.34 -7.30 11.86
CA THR A 374 -15.73 -6.02 12.45
C THR A 374 -17.23 -5.87 12.44
N GLN A 375 -17.81 -5.63 13.61
CA GLN A 375 -19.25 -5.48 13.74
C GLN A 375 -19.71 -4.19 13.05
N THR A 376 -20.85 -4.26 12.36
CA THR A 376 -21.38 -3.13 11.58
C THR A 376 -21.53 -1.84 12.39
N HIS A 377 -21.92 -1.94 13.67
CA HIS A 377 -22.06 -0.77 14.55
C HIS A 377 -20.72 -0.04 14.81
N VAL A 378 -19.58 -0.75 14.77
CA VAL A 378 -18.24 -0.16 14.90
C VAL A 378 -17.90 0.73 13.72
N ILE A 379 -18.41 0.40 12.53
CA ILE A 379 -18.24 1.19 11.31
C ILE A 379 -19.23 2.35 11.31
N LEU A 380 -20.49 2.08 11.63
CA LEU A 380 -21.56 3.09 11.61
C LEU A 380 -21.34 4.20 12.64
N ARG A 381 -20.76 3.92 13.83
CA ARG A 381 -20.47 4.97 14.82
C ARG A 381 -19.40 5.98 14.38
N GLU A 382 -18.56 5.60 13.41
CA GLU A 382 -17.56 6.51 12.83
C GLU A 382 -18.13 7.36 11.68
N SER A 383 -19.30 6.95 11.15
CA SER A 383 -20.00 7.64 10.07
C SER A 383 -20.68 8.92 10.55
N LEU A 384 -20.53 9.99 9.77
CA LEU A 384 -21.27 11.24 9.94
C LEU A 384 -22.61 11.26 9.19
N LEU A 385 -22.86 10.23 8.39
CA LEU A 385 -24.01 10.15 7.49
C LEU A 385 -25.23 9.65 8.24
N VAL A 386 -26.35 10.35 8.08
CA VAL A 386 -27.62 10.00 8.72
C VAL A 386 -28.68 9.76 7.64
N PRO A 387 -29.31 8.57 7.59
CA PRO A 387 -30.42 8.32 6.68
C PRO A 387 -31.52 9.39 6.79
N GLY A 388 -31.98 9.90 5.65
CA GLY A 388 -33.03 10.92 5.53
C GLY A 388 -32.53 12.38 5.50
N GLU A 389 -31.26 12.65 5.82
CA GLU A 389 -30.70 14.01 5.72
C GLU A 389 -30.39 14.40 4.26
N THR A 390 -30.35 15.70 3.96
CA THR A 390 -29.84 16.18 2.67
C THR A 390 -28.39 15.75 2.51
N PHE A 391 -28.07 15.19 1.34
CA PHE A 391 -26.78 14.59 1.09
C PHE A 391 -25.65 15.63 1.24
N ASP A 392 -24.54 15.24 1.86
CA ASP A 392 -23.35 16.08 1.98
C ASP A 392 -22.10 15.29 1.60
N SER A 393 -21.51 15.63 0.46
CA SER A 393 -20.28 15.00 -0.03
C SER A 393 -19.09 15.20 0.91
N LEU A 394 -19.07 16.27 1.72
CA LEU A 394 -18.03 16.48 2.72
C LEU A 394 -18.14 15.45 3.85
N LYS A 395 -19.37 15.12 4.28
CA LYS A 395 -19.59 14.07 5.28
C LYS A 395 -19.16 12.70 4.77
N LEU A 396 -19.35 12.38 3.48
CA LEU A 396 -18.82 11.14 2.90
C LEU A 396 -17.30 11.07 3.04
N LYS A 397 -16.59 12.13 2.60
CA LYS A 397 -15.13 12.19 2.62
C LYS A 397 -14.58 12.11 4.06
N ILE A 398 -15.22 12.80 5.02
CA ILE A 398 -14.82 12.74 6.42
C ILE A 398 -15.10 11.35 7.01
N THR A 399 -16.24 10.73 6.71
CA THR A 399 -16.54 9.35 7.13
C THR A 399 -15.48 8.38 6.61
N GLN A 400 -15.13 8.46 5.33
CA GLN A 400 -14.06 7.65 4.76
C GLN A 400 -12.73 7.88 5.49
N ALA A 401 -12.31 9.14 5.66
CA ALA A 401 -11.06 9.47 6.35
C ALA A 401 -11.03 9.00 7.81
N ARG A 402 -12.17 9.02 8.53
CA ARG A 402 -12.29 8.47 9.89
C ARG A 402 -12.10 6.96 9.90
N LEU A 403 -12.78 6.25 9.00
CA LEU A 403 -12.68 4.80 8.87
C LEU A 403 -11.27 4.35 8.42
N GLU A 404 -10.58 5.12 7.58
CA GLU A 404 -9.17 4.89 7.28
C GLU A 404 -8.29 5.14 8.52
N GLY A 405 -8.60 6.19 9.28
CA GLY A 405 -7.85 6.63 10.45
C GLY A 405 -7.94 5.73 11.68
N ILE A 406 -9.05 5.00 11.89
CA ILE A 406 -9.17 4.05 13.01
C ILE A 406 -8.24 2.83 12.87
N GLY A 407 -7.69 2.59 11.67
CA GLY A 407 -6.66 1.58 11.45
C GLY A 407 -7.16 0.14 11.41
N TYR A 408 -8.46 -0.10 11.19
CA TYR A 408 -9.04 -1.46 11.09
C TYR A 408 -9.03 -2.01 9.66
N PHE A 409 -8.93 -1.14 8.67
CA PHE A 409 -9.08 -1.48 7.27
C PHE A 409 -7.78 -1.19 6.49
N LYS A 410 -7.56 -1.97 5.44
CA LYS A 410 -6.53 -1.76 4.42
C LYS A 410 -7.00 -0.77 3.37
N SER A 411 -8.26 -0.89 2.96
CA SER A 411 -8.92 0.03 2.03
C SER A 411 -10.34 0.31 2.52
N VAL A 412 -10.80 1.55 2.31
CA VAL A 412 -12.16 2.01 2.60
C VAL A 412 -12.63 2.79 1.38
N ASN A 413 -13.83 2.47 0.90
CA ASN A 413 -14.46 3.19 -0.19
C ASN A 413 -15.89 3.54 0.23
N VAL A 414 -16.20 4.83 0.29
CA VAL A 414 -17.52 5.33 0.67
C VAL A 414 -18.13 6.08 -0.51
N TYR A 415 -19.17 5.53 -1.11
CA TYR A 415 -19.77 6.07 -2.31
C TYR A 415 -21.29 5.95 -2.32
N ALA A 416 -21.94 6.84 -3.07
CA ALA A 416 -23.38 6.83 -3.24
C ALA A 416 -23.77 6.09 -4.51
N VAL A 417 -24.87 5.34 -4.45
CA VAL A 417 -25.48 4.69 -5.60
C VAL A 417 -26.94 5.10 -5.73
N ARG A 418 -27.49 4.96 -6.94
CA ARG A 418 -28.92 5.11 -7.17
C ARG A 418 -29.67 4.00 -6.44
N THR A 419 -30.66 4.37 -5.64
CA THR A 419 -31.53 3.42 -4.95
C THR A 419 -32.34 2.63 -5.99
N GLN A 420 -32.02 1.35 -6.17
CA GLN A 420 -32.73 0.46 -7.11
C GLN A 420 -33.90 -0.28 -6.45
N ASP A 421 -33.81 -0.52 -5.14
CA ASP A 421 -34.67 -1.49 -4.45
C ASP A 421 -35.84 -0.87 -3.68
N ASP A 422 -35.83 0.44 -3.42
CA ASP A 422 -36.76 1.08 -2.49
C ASP A 422 -37.60 2.18 -3.15
N LEU A 423 -38.52 1.75 -4.02
CA LEU A 423 -39.54 2.61 -4.68
C LEU A 423 -40.41 3.41 -3.68
N SER A 424 -40.30 3.14 -2.37
CA SER A 424 -41.05 3.76 -1.28
C SER A 424 -40.53 5.14 -0.86
N LEU A 425 -39.23 5.42 -1.05
CA LEU A 425 -38.60 6.68 -0.61
C LEU A 425 -38.71 7.79 -1.68
N GLY A 426 -38.94 7.44 -2.95
CA GLY A 426 -39.03 8.38 -4.08
C GLY A 426 -37.71 8.57 -4.83
N GLU A 427 -37.72 9.38 -5.90
CA GLU A 427 -36.61 9.46 -6.87
C GLU A 427 -35.36 10.22 -6.37
N ASN A 428 -35.51 11.01 -5.29
CA ASN A 428 -34.47 11.90 -4.77
C ASN A 428 -33.69 11.30 -3.59
N TYR A 429 -33.53 9.97 -3.55
CA TYR A 429 -32.70 9.28 -2.58
C TYR A 429 -31.49 8.61 -3.22
N ARG A 430 -30.42 8.51 -2.44
CA ARG A 430 -29.17 7.87 -2.80
C ARG A 430 -28.69 7.01 -1.64
N ASP A 431 -28.62 5.71 -1.86
CA ASP A 431 -28.06 4.78 -0.88
C ASP A 431 -26.55 4.99 -0.81
N VAL A 432 -25.98 4.82 0.38
CA VAL A 432 -24.53 4.93 0.60
C VAL A 432 -23.96 3.57 0.90
N TYR A 433 -22.92 3.22 0.16
CA TYR A 433 -22.15 2.00 0.33
C TYR A 433 -20.84 2.35 1.03
N ILE A 434 -20.59 1.68 2.14
CA ILE A 434 -19.33 1.71 2.88
C ILE A 434 -18.68 0.34 2.66
N GLU A 435 -17.79 0.28 1.67
CA GLU A 435 -17.01 -0.92 1.37
C GLU A 435 -15.68 -0.87 2.11
N VAL A 436 -15.38 -1.95 2.84
CA VAL A 436 -14.15 -2.06 3.62
C VAL A 436 -13.43 -3.37 3.34
N GLU A 437 -12.11 -3.30 3.27
CA GLU A 437 -11.22 -4.46 3.27
C GLU A 437 -10.53 -4.54 4.63
N GLU A 438 -10.89 -5.50 5.47
CA GLU A 438 -10.29 -5.65 6.80
C GLU A 438 -8.81 -6.02 6.73
N LYS A 439 -8.03 -5.50 7.70
CA LYS A 439 -6.63 -5.92 7.92
C LYS A 439 -6.43 -6.51 9.31
N THR A 440 -5.26 -7.08 9.53
CA THR A 440 -4.85 -7.52 10.87
C THR A 440 -4.63 -6.30 11.78
N THR A 441 -5.38 -6.25 12.86
CA THR A 441 -5.35 -5.19 13.89
C THR A 441 -4.58 -5.61 15.15
N GLY A 442 -4.31 -6.92 15.25
CA GLY A 442 -3.47 -7.51 16.28
C GLY A 442 -1.98 -7.40 15.93
N ASN A 443 -1.18 -7.02 16.91
CA ASN A 443 0.28 -6.98 16.83
C ASN A 443 0.88 -7.82 17.97
N ILE A 444 1.81 -8.70 17.62
CA ILE A 444 2.62 -9.46 18.57
C ILE A 444 4.07 -9.06 18.32
N SER A 445 4.72 -8.50 19.34
CA SER A 445 6.09 -8.02 19.26
C SER A 445 6.94 -8.66 20.34
N LEU A 446 8.06 -9.26 19.93
CA LEU A 446 9.14 -9.63 20.84
C LEU A 446 10.10 -8.44 20.90
N PHE A 447 10.46 -7.99 22.09
CA PHE A 447 11.43 -6.92 22.26
C PHE A 447 12.56 -7.34 23.19
N THR A 448 13.73 -6.75 22.96
CA THR A 448 14.89 -6.83 23.84
C THR A 448 15.59 -5.48 23.82
N GLY A 449 16.19 -5.10 24.94
CA GLY A 449 16.87 -3.83 25.08
C GLY A 449 17.99 -3.91 26.12
N PHE A 450 18.85 -2.90 26.06
CA PHE A 450 19.86 -2.67 27.07
C PHE A 450 19.64 -1.28 27.70
N SER A 451 19.68 -1.17 29.03
CA SER A 451 19.57 0.09 29.76
C SER A 451 20.58 0.19 30.89
N SER A 452 20.94 1.42 31.27
CA SER A 452 21.79 1.68 32.45
C SER A 452 21.16 1.19 33.76
N ALA A 453 19.83 1.20 33.84
CA ALA A 453 19.09 0.83 35.04
C ALA A 453 19.00 -0.70 35.23
N ASP A 454 18.69 -1.43 34.16
CA ASP A 454 18.30 -2.85 34.21
C ASP A 454 19.27 -3.78 33.45
N ASN A 455 20.38 -3.25 32.94
CA ASN A 455 21.30 -3.93 32.03
C ASN A 455 20.55 -4.53 30.84
N ILE A 456 20.23 -5.83 30.84
CA ILE A 456 19.52 -6.52 29.75
C ILE A 456 18.08 -6.79 30.17
N PHE A 457 17.14 -6.42 29.30
CA PHE A 457 15.73 -6.76 29.45
C PHE A 457 15.12 -7.20 28.13
N GLY A 458 13.97 -7.86 28.22
CA GLY A 458 13.19 -8.26 27.06
C GLY A 458 11.80 -8.71 27.44
N GLY A 459 11.00 -9.04 26.45
CA GLY A 459 9.61 -9.37 26.73
C GLY A 459 8.75 -9.55 25.49
N ILE A 460 7.48 -9.79 25.75
CA ILE A 460 6.44 -9.96 24.74
C ILE A 460 5.42 -8.84 24.94
N ASP A 461 5.06 -8.17 23.85
CA ASP A 461 4.01 -7.18 23.76
C ASP A 461 2.94 -7.65 22.79
N LEU A 462 1.70 -7.69 23.26
CA LEU A 462 0.53 -8.16 22.54
C LEU A 462 -0.51 -7.05 22.57
N THR A 463 -0.88 -6.54 21.40
CA THR A 463 -1.87 -5.49 21.26
C THR A 463 -2.95 -5.94 20.27
N GLU A 464 -4.22 -5.76 20.60
CA GLU A 464 -5.34 -5.91 19.67
C GLU A 464 -6.21 -4.65 19.74
N THR A 465 -6.23 -3.90 18.63
CA THR A 465 -6.89 -2.58 18.55
C THR A 465 -8.37 -2.66 18.15
N ASN A 466 -8.83 -3.82 17.70
CA ASN A 466 -10.22 -4.14 17.35
C ASN A 466 -10.69 -5.39 18.10
N PHE A 467 -10.49 -5.41 19.41
CA PHE A 467 -10.85 -6.51 20.30
C PHE A 467 -12.37 -6.59 20.51
N ASN A 468 -12.87 -7.78 20.86
CA ASN A 468 -14.26 -8.05 21.22
C ASN A 468 -14.32 -8.88 22.50
N GLY A 469 -14.41 -8.22 23.66
CA GLY A 469 -14.48 -8.89 24.96
C GLY A 469 -15.70 -9.80 25.13
N LYS A 470 -16.85 -9.42 24.57
CA LYS A 470 -18.06 -10.29 24.53
C LYS A 470 -17.83 -11.55 23.71
N GLY A 471 -16.85 -11.52 22.81
CA GLY A 471 -16.40 -12.63 21.99
C GLY A 471 -15.73 -13.75 22.77
N ILE A 472 -15.13 -13.48 23.94
CA ILE A 472 -14.41 -14.48 24.75
C ILE A 472 -15.32 -15.67 25.08
N MET A 473 -16.57 -15.39 25.48
CA MET A 473 -17.55 -16.43 25.82
C MET A 473 -17.93 -17.33 24.63
N HIS A 474 -17.66 -16.87 23.41
CA HIS A 474 -17.99 -17.56 22.16
C HIS A 474 -16.76 -18.22 21.51
N VAL A 475 -15.58 -18.13 22.12
CA VAL A 475 -14.37 -18.80 21.60
C VAL A 475 -14.54 -20.31 21.43
N PRO A 476 -15.19 -21.06 22.35
CA PRO A 476 -15.39 -22.49 22.16
C PRO A 476 -16.20 -22.86 20.92
N SER A 477 -17.12 -22.00 20.48
CA SER A 477 -18.03 -22.28 19.35
C SER A 477 -17.62 -21.60 18.04
N LYS A 478 -17.01 -20.42 18.10
CA LYS A 478 -16.66 -19.58 16.94
C LYS A 478 -15.14 -19.44 16.74
N GLY A 479 -14.33 -20.07 17.59
CA GLY A 479 -12.88 -19.99 17.56
C GLY A 479 -12.32 -18.64 18.01
N ILE A 480 -11.00 -18.47 17.85
CA ILE A 480 -10.27 -17.28 18.30
C ILE A 480 -10.70 -16.01 17.54
N TRP A 481 -11.31 -16.13 16.36
CA TRP A 481 -11.82 -14.95 15.63
C TRP A 481 -12.98 -14.25 16.34
N ALA A 482 -13.67 -14.92 17.27
CA ALA A 482 -14.76 -14.34 18.05
C ALA A 482 -14.29 -13.14 18.89
N ILE A 483 -13.03 -13.11 19.32
CA ILE A 483 -12.45 -12.03 20.14
C ILE A 483 -11.99 -10.82 19.32
N ARG A 484 -12.33 -10.76 18.01
CA ARG A 484 -12.05 -9.61 17.14
C ARG A 484 -13.36 -8.95 16.71
N GLY A 485 -13.26 -7.69 16.29
CA GLY A 485 -14.33 -6.94 15.64
C GLY A 485 -15.25 -6.13 16.54
N GLY A 486 -14.94 -5.99 17.84
CA GLY A 486 -15.75 -5.23 18.79
C GLY A 486 -15.35 -3.76 18.90
N GLY A 487 -14.25 -3.36 18.25
CA GLY A 487 -13.72 -2.00 18.33
C GLY A 487 -13.25 -1.60 19.73
N GLU A 488 -12.86 -2.59 20.56
CA GLU A 488 -12.24 -2.40 21.87
C GLU A 488 -10.71 -2.49 21.76
N TYR A 489 -9.98 -1.97 22.74
CA TYR A 489 -8.53 -2.01 22.82
C TYR A 489 -8.10 -2.99 23.92
N LEU A 490 -7.25 -3.95 23.57
CA LEU A 490 -6.59 -4.86 24.52
C LEU A 490 -5.07 -4.74 24.36
N HIS A 491 -4.37 -4.55 25.48
CA HIS A 491 -2.91 -4.49 25.53
C HIS A 491 -2.41 -5.39 26.65
N MET A 492 -1.47 -6.26 26.32
CA MET A 492 -0.82 -7.18 27.24
C MET A 492 0.68 -7.06 27.04
N ARG A 493 1.43 -6.84 28.11
CA ARG A 493 2.89 -6.79 28.07
C ARG A 493 3.47 -7.60 29.22
N ALA A 494 4.41 -8.48 28.91
CA ALA A 494 5.24 -9.17 29.89
C ALA A 494 6.69 -8.76 29.64
N SER A 495 7.30 -8.07 30.61
CA SER A 495 8.67 -7.57 30.56
C SER A 495 9.49 -8.26 31.64
N PHE A 496 10.67 -8.76 31.26
CA PHE A 496 11.61 -9.47 32.12
C PHE A 496 12.97 -8.79 32.01
N GLY A 497 13.44 -8.26 33.12
CA GLY A 497 14.78 -7.71 33.30
C GLY A 497 15.49 -8.35 34.48
N ALA A 498 16.76 -8.00 34.67
CA ALA A 498 17.56 -8.52 35.78
C ALA A 498 17.12 -7.95 37.14
N ARG A 499 16.62 -6.72 37.14
CA ARG A 499 16.22 -5.96 38.35
C ARG A 499 14.72 -5.73 38.45
N GLN A 500 13.94 -5.99 37.41
CA GLN A 500 12.49 -5.90 37.48
C GLN A 500 11.79 -6.89 36.55
N GLN A 501 10.65 -7.40 37.00
CA GLN A 501 9.67 -8.07 36.14
C GLN A 501 8.36 -7.29 36.17
N ASN A 502 7.73 -7.10 35.02
CA ASN A 502 6.49 -6.33 34.91
C ASN A 502 5.49 -7.01 33.97
N PHE A 503 4.26 -7.19 34.46
CA PHE A 503 3.13 -7.70 33.69
C PHE A 503 2.02 -6.66 33.68
N LEU A 504 1.66 -6.21 32.48
CA LEU A 504 0.61 -5.24 32.23
C LEU A 504 -0.50 -5.89 31.41
N LEU A 505 -1.73 -5.73 31.86
CA LEU A 505 -2.94 -6.03 31.11
C LEU A 505 -3.84 -4.80 31.16
N SER A 506 -4.16 -4.23 30.01
CA SER A 506 -5.04 -3.09 29.87
C SER A 506 -6.14 -3.42 28.86
N TRP A 507 -7.40 -3.16 29.24
CA TRP A 507 -8.54 -3.22 28.34
C TRP A 507 -9.30 -1.90 28.39
N MET A 508 -9.78 -1.44 27.24
CA MET A 508 -10.54 -0.20 27.13
C MET A 508 -11.56 -0.28 25.98
N THR A 509 -12.78 0.20 26.20
CA THR A 509 -13.70 0.52 25.11
C THR A 509 -13.66 2.02 24.82
N PRO A 510 -13.44 2.44 23.56
CA PRO A 510 -13.38 3.86 23.20
C PRO A 510 -14.75 4.55 23.17
N TYR A 511 -15.84 3.77 23.05
CA TYR A 511 -17.21 4.27 23.02
C TYR A 511 -18.09 3.48 23.98
N PHE A 512 -18.01 3.82 25.27
CA PHE A 512 -18.80 3.17 26.30
C PHE A 512 -20.28 3.55 26.14
N GLN A 513 -21.15 2.56 25.89
CA GLN A 513 -22.59 2.76 25.68
C GLN A 513 -22.93 3.82 24.61
N ASP A 514 -22.22 3.77 23.46
CA ASP A 514 -22.40 4.70 22.35
C ASP A 514 -22.16 6.19 22.70
N THR A 515 -21.46 6.44 23.81
CA THR A 515 -20.99 7.79 24.19
C THR A 515 -19.51 7.97 23.86
N LEU A 516 -19.00 9.20 23.91
CA LEU A 516 -17.57 9.48 23.76
C LEU A 516 -16.74 9.12 25.01
N TRP A 517 -17.35 8.50 26.03
CA TRP A 517 -16.61 8.02 27.19
C TRP A 517 -15.76 6.82 26.80
N ARG A 518 -14.46 6.94 27.05
CA ARG A 518 -13.50 5.85 26.98
C ARG A 518 -13.37 5.26 28.37
N VAL A 519 -13.78 4.01 28.55
CA VAL A 519 -13.80 3.34 29.85
C VAL A 519 -12.95 2.10 29.77
N GLY A 520 -12.12 1.87 30.77
CA GLY A 520 -11.22 0.73 30.79
C GLY A 520 -10.73 0.37 32.18
N PHE A 521 -9.96 -0.71 32.22
CA PHE A 521 -9.24 -1.15 33.39
C PHE A 521 -7.81 -1.53 33.05
N GLU A 522 -6.95 -1.44 34.05
CA GLU A 522 -5.54 -1.83 33.97
C GLU A 522 -5.18 -2.70 35.18
N PHE A 523 -4.52 -3.82 34.93
CA PHE A 523 -3.78 -4.60 35.90
C PHE A 523 -2.29 -4.41 35.65
N ASN A 524 -1.56 -4.03 36.68
CA ASN A 524 -0.12 -3.86 36.63
C ASN A 524 0.51 -4.61 37.81
N ILE A 525 1.26 -5.67 37.48
CA ILE A 525 1.88 -6.57 38.43
C ILE A 525 3.39 -6.47 38.28
N THR A 526 4.06 -6.10 39.35
CA THR A 526 5.52 -6.10 39.45
C THR A 526 5.88 -6.97 40.65
N PRO A 527 6.17 -8.27 40.47
CA PRO A 527 6.37 -9.18 41.59
C PRO A 527 7.57 -8.80 42.46
N SER A 528 8.63 -8.31 41.83
CA SER A 528 9.88 -7.88 42.47
C SER A 528 10.51 -6.78 41.61
N SER A 529 11.08 -5.78 42.27
CA SER A 529 11.77 -4.66 41.63
C SER A 529 12.83 -4.07 42.55
N THR A 530 14.07 -4.13 42.08
CA THR A 530 15.27 -3.53 42.71
C THR A 530 15.80 -2.35 41.90
N LEU A 531 14.98 -1.78 41.00
CA LEU A 531 15.39 -0.64 40.16
C LEU A 531 15.62 0.66 40.92
N ILE A 532 15.11 0.79 42.15
CA ILE A 532 15.30 1.99 42.98
C ILE A 532 16.56 1.88 43.84
N SER A 533 16.92 0.67 44.27
CA SER A 533 18.16 0.35 44.98
C SER A 533 18.29 -1.17 45.06
N ASP A 534 19.52 -1.68 45.08
CA ASP A 534 19.80 -3.09 45.35
C ASP A 534 19.39 -3.49 46.79
N ASP A 535 19.21 -2.50 47.69
CA ASP A 535 18.79 -2.72 49.08
C ASP A 535 17.27 -2.86 49.27
N TYR A 536 16.48 -2.59 48.23
CA TYR A 536 15.01 -2.58 48.27
C TYR A 536 14.43 -3.53 47.24
N ASP A 537 13.66 -4.51 47.67
CA ASP A 537 12.84 -5.33 46.78
C ASP A 537 11.36 -4.95 46.94
N ILE A 538 10.78 -4.41 45.88
CA ILE A 538 9.41 -3.88 45.87
C ILE A 538 8.51 -4.71 44.98
N GLY A 539 7.57 -5.43 45.60
CA GLY A 539 6.44 -6.10 44.98
C GLY A 539 5.19 -5.21 44.95
N THR A 540 4.54 -5.11 43.80
CA THR A 540 3.28 -4.37 43.64
C THR A 540 2.26 -5.10 42.79
N TYR A 541 1.01 -5.07 43.24
CA TYR A 541 -0.15 -5.55 42.50
C TYR A 541 -1.17 -4.42 42.43
N ALA A 542 -1.30 -3.80 41.27
CA ALA A 542 -2.18 -2.66 41.05
C ALA A 542 -3.33 -3.02 40.12
N PHE A 543 -4.53 -2.59 40.49
CA PHE A 543 -5.71 -2.58 39.65
C PHE A 543 -6.24 -1.15 39.55
N SER A 544 -6.52 -0.69 38.33
CA SER A 544 -7.08 0.64 38.10
C SER A 544 -8.30 0.56 37.20
N LEU A 545 -9.35 1.27 37.56
CA LEU A 545 -10.48 1.61 36.69
C LEU A 545 -10.29 3.04 36.22
N PHE A 546 -10.46 3.31 34.94
CA PHE A 546 -10.34 4.66 34.40
C PHE A 546 -11.44 4.97 33.41
N ALA A 547 -11.80 6.26 33.35
CA ALA A 547 -12.71 6.81 32.37
C ALA A 547 -12.15 8.13 31.84
N SER A 548 -12.26 8.38 30.54
CA SER A 548 -11.87 9.66 29.95
C SER A 548 -12.86 10.11 28.89
N TYR A 549 -12.98 11.42 28.73
CA TYR A 549 -13.89 12.05 27.80
C TYR A 549 -13.16 13.16 27.02
N PRO A 550 -13.11 13.09 25.68
CA PRO A 550 -12.57 14.18 24.86
C PRO A 550 -13.57 15.35 24.85
N LEU A 551 -13.22 16.44 25.53
CA LEU A 551 -14.06 17.65 25.59
C LEU A 551 -13.99 18.45 24.29
N THR A 552 -12.81 18.48 23.68
CA THR A 552 -12.52 19.11 22.37
C THR A 552 -11.45 18.27 21.66
N PRO A 553 -11.07 18.56 20.41
CA PRO A 553 -9.95 17.88 19.75
C PRO A 553 -8.62 17.96 20.53
N TYR A 554 -8.45 18.94 21.42
CA TYR A 554 -7.21 19.15 22.20
C TYR A 554 -7.36 18.82 23.68
N TRP A 555 -8.53 19.09 24.28
CA TRP A 555 -8.80 18.86 25.70
C TRP A 555 -9.40 17.47 25.96
N THR A 556 -8.81 16.72 26.89
CA THR A 556 -9.36 15.47 27.42
C THR A 556 -9.45 15.55 28.94
N PHE A 557 -10.62 15.25 29.49
CA PHE A 557 -10.82 15.02 30.91
C PHE A 557 -10.68 13.54 31.22
N GLY A 558 -10.04 13.19 32.33
CA GLY A 558 -9.88 11.81 32.78
C GLY A 558 -10.12 11.67 34.27
N THR A 559 -10.65 10.53 34.69
CA THR A 559 -10.78 10.11 36.08
C THR A 559 -10.30 8.69 36.24
N LYS A 560 -9.71 8.37 37.38
CA LYS A 560 -9.21 7.03 37.70
C LYS A 560 -9.49 6.69 39.15
N TYR A 561 -9.78 5.42 39.39
CA TYR A 561 -9.76 4.81 40.72
C TYR A 561 -8.72 3.68 40.69
N ARG A 562 -7.79 3.67 41.63
CA ARG A 562 -6.79 2.62 41.76
C ARG A 562 -6.82 1.96 43.12
N ILE A 563 -6.55 0.67 43.14
CA ILE A 563 -6.23 -0.12 44.32
C ILE A 563 -4.86 -0.73 44.07
N LYS A 564 -3.95 -0.61 45.03
CA LYS A 564 -2.59 -1.14 44.93
C LYS A 564 -2.24 -1.85 46.23
N ASN A 565 -1.83 -3.10 46.14
CA ASN A 565 -1.17 -3.79 47.25
C ASN A 565 0.33 -3.70 47.07
N ILE A 566 1.04 -3.33 48.15
CA ILE A 566 2.47 -3.12 48.16
C ILE A 566 3.09 -4.08 49.18
N ASP A 567 4.11 -4.80 48.74
CA ASP A 567 4.98 -5.61 49.58
C ASP A 567 6.42 -5.15 49.37
N ILE A 568 7.11 -4.79 50.44
CA ILE A 568 8.49 -4.29 50.38
C ILE A 568 9.33 -5.11 51.34
N ASP A 569 10.38 -5.71 50.79
CA ASP A 569 11.49 -6.25 51.58
C ASP A 569 12.69 -5.32 51.50
N VAL A 570 13.35 -5.14 52.64
CA VAL A 570 14.48 -4.20 52.81
C VAL A 570 15.65 -4.96 53.42
N ASP A 571 16.77 -5.01 52.71
CA ASP A 571 18.01 -5.66 53.19
C ASP A 571 19.02 -4.64 53.74
N ILE A 572 18.56 -3.80 54.67
CA ILE A 572 19.40 -2.81 55.35
C ILE A 572 19.59 -3.20 56.82
N LYS A 573 20.79 -2.95 57.36
CA LYS A 573 21.16 -3.24 58.77
C LYS A 573 20.39 -2.41 59.81
N ASP A 574 19.75 -1.32 59.39
CA ASP A 574 18.92 -0.46 60.23
C ASP A 574 17.58 -1.12 60.54
N LYS A 575 17.44 -1.62 61.77
CA LYS A 575 16.24 -2.32 62.23
C LYS A 575 15.02 -1.40 62.34
N GLU A 576 15.21 -0.13 62.67
CA GLU A 576 14.11 0.83 62.84
C GLU A 576 13.53 1.20 61.48
N PHE A 577 14.39 1.49 60.50
CA PHE A 577 13.98 1.74 59.12
C PHE A 577 13.33 0.51 58.46
N LYS A 578 13.87 -0.69 58.74
CA LYS A 578 13.30 -1.95 58.24
C LYS A 578 11.92 -2.23 58.81
N GLN A 579 11.70 -1.96 60.11
CA GLN A 579 10.38 -2.08 60.72
C GLN A 579 9.40 -1.05 60.17
N GLN A 580 9.81 0.23 60.09
CA GLN A 580 8.97 1.30 59.53
C GLN A 580 8.54 1.02 58.09
N THR A 581 9.43 0.46 57.26
CA THR A 581 9.08 0.13 55.87
C THR A 581 8.08 -1.01 55.79
N LYS A 582 8.19 -2.02 56.67
CA LYS A 582 7.19 -3.08 56.79
C LYS A 582 5.84 -2.55 57.26
N ASP A 583 5.84 -1.59 58.19
CA ASP A 583 4.61 -0.99 58.71
C ASP A 583 3.90 -0.14 57.64
N ASN A 584 4.63 0.35 56.65
CA ASN A 584 4.10 1.07 55.48
C ASN A 584 3.62 0.14 54.34
N ASN A 585 3.71 -1.18 54.50
CA ASN A 585 3.23 -2.13 53.50
C ASN A 585 1.72 -2.32 53.58
N GLY A 586 1.11 -2.74 52.46
CA GLY A 586 -0.28 -3.14 52.41
C GLY A 586 -1.07 -2.47 51.30
N VAL A 587 -2.38 -2.49 51.46
CA VAL A 587 -3.33 -2.00 50.46
C VAL A 587 -3.49 -0.50 50.61
N LEU A 588 -3.40 0.22 49.49
CA LEU A 588 -3.84 1.60 49.34
C LEU A 588 -4.87 1.69 48.21
N SER A 589 -5.76 2.67 48.31
CA SER A 589 -6.62 3.05 47.20
C SER A 589 -6.72 4.57 47.06
N GLY A 590 -6.90 5.00 45.82
CA GLY A 590 -6.95 6.41 45.49
C GLY A 590 -7.89 6.71 44.33
N VAL A 591 -8.45 7.91 44.35
CA VAL A 591 -9.25 8.49 43.27
C VAL A 591 -8.50 9.69 42.74
N GLY A 592 -8.37 9.79 41.43
CA GLY A 592 -7.72 10.91 40.78
C GLY A 592 -8.47 11.42 39.57
N ALA A 593 -8.22 12.68 39.26
CA ALA A 593 -8.69 13.35 38.06
C ALA A 593 -7.50 13.92 37.30
N SER A 594 -7.65 14.03 35.99
CA SER A 594 -6.64 14.58 35.10
C SER A 594 -7.27 15.41 33.99
N VAL A 595 -6.54 16.42 33.54
CA VAL A 595 -6.88 17.20 32.37
C VAL A 595 -5.65 17.24 31.46
N THR A 596 -5.85 16.85 30.21
CA THR A 596 -4.81 16.82 29.18
C THR A 596 -5.15 17.81 28.07
N TRP A 597 -4.18 18.64 27.70
CA TRP A 597 -4.19 19.43 26.46
C TRP A 597 -3.10 18.88 25.54
N ASP A 598 -3.47 18.44 24.34
CA ASP A 598 -2.50 18.00 23.33
C ASP A 598 -2.80 18.65 21.98
N SER A 599 -1.90 19.54 21.56
CA SER A 599 -1.94 20.27 20.28
C SER A 599 -0.75 19.90 19.39
N THR A 600 -0.09 18.77 19.68
CA THR A 600 1.08 18.34 18.92
C THR A 600 0.69 17.89 17.50
N ASP A 601 1.57 18.19 16.54
CA ASP A 601 1.38 17.87 15.12
C ASP A 601 1.49 16.36 14.82
N SER A 602 2.21 15.62 15.66
CA SER A 602 2.36 14.17 15.54
C SER A 602 2.46 13.53 16.91
N ALA A 603 1.67 12.48 17.16
CA ALA A 603 1.73 11.72 18.41
C ALA A 603 3.08 10.99 18.61
N LEU A 604 3.75 10.58 17.53
CA LEU A 604 4.98 9.78 17.59
C LEU A 604 6.25 10.63 17.49
N LYS A 605 6.24 11.65 16.63
CA LYS A 605 7.39 12.54 16.39
C LYS A 605 6.94 14.00 16.36
N PRO A 606 6.56 14.59 17.51
CA PRO A 606 6.16 15.99 17.58
C PRO A 606 7.28 16.92 17.11
N HIS A 607 6.99 17.84 16.20
CA HIS A 607 7.89 18.93 15.81
C HIS A 607 7.34 20.30 16.26
N ASN A 608 6.04 20.41 16.44
CA ASN A 608 5.38 21.64 16.86
C ASN A 608 4.20 21.35 17.79
N GLY A 609 3.90 22.31 18.68
CA GLY A 609 2.74 22.27 19.55
C GLY A 609 3.06 21.99 21.02
N LEU A 610 2.01 21.98 21.84
CA LEU A 610 2.08 21.80 23.29
C LEU A 610 1.34 20.55 23.72
N ARG A 611 1.99 19.76 24.57
CA ARG A 611 1.35 18.72 25.39
C ARG A 611 1.47 19.07 26.86
N SER A 612 0.35 19.23 27.54
CA SER A 612 0.24 19.60 28.94
C SER A 612 -0.69 18.64 29.67
N VAL A 613 -0.27 18.12 30.81
CA VAL A 613 -1.05 17.19 31.64
C VAL A 613 -1.03 17.69 33.08
N ALA A 614 -2.21 17.94 33.63
CA ALA A 614 -2.42 18.18 35.05
C ALA A 614 -3.14 16.98 35.66
N ASP A 615 -2.59 16.41 36.73
CA ASP A 615 -3.09 15.24 37.47
C ASP A 615 -3.18 15.60 38.95
N ALA A 616 -4.27 15.20 39.59
CA ALA A 616 -4.46 15.27 41.02
C ALA A 616 -5.10 13.97 41.50
N GLU A 617 -4.53 13.34 42.51
CA GLU A 617 -4.98 12.07 43.05
C GLU A 617 -4.97 12.11 44.58
N PHE A 618 -6.13 11.85 45.16
CA PHE A 618 -6.26 11.63 46.59
C PHE A 618 -6.18 10.13 46.89
N VAL A 619 -5.16 9.74 47.66
CA VAL A 619 -4.97 8.39 48.19
C VAL A 619 -5.42 8.39 49.65
N GLY A 620 -6.14 7.35 50.06
CA GLY A 620 -6.75 7.27 51.40
C GLY A 620 -8.26 7.01 51.38
N VAL A 621 -8.85 6.67 50.22
CA VAL A 621 -10.24 6.18 50.13
C VAL A 621 -10.37 4.78 50.75
N GLY A 622 -9.24 4.08 50.87
CA GLY A 622 -9.06 2.82 51.55
C GLY A 622 -7.56 2.57 51.78
N GLY A 623 -7.24 1.76 52.79
CA GLY A 623 -5.87 1.57 53.27
C GLY A 623 -5.54 2.41 54.49
N HIS A 624 -4.32 2.25 55.00
CA HIS A 624 -3.84 2.89 56.25
C HIS A 624 -2.98 4.14 56.00
N VAL A 625 -2.82 4.56 54.74
CA VAL A 625 -2.04 5.75 54.35
C VAL A 625 -2.92 6.70 53.55
N SER A 626 -2.82 7.99 53.80
CA SER A 626 -3.55 9.05 53.10
C SER A 626 -2.65 10.21 52.68
N PHE A 627 -2.68 10.56 51.40
CA PHE A 627 -1.92 11.67 50.84
C PHE A 627 -2.56 12.20 49.56
N LEU A 628 -2.29 13.47 49.25
CA LEU A 628 -2.62 14.07 47.96
C LEU A 628 -1.38 14.08 47.07
N ARG A 629 -1.52 13.53 45.87
CA ARG A 629 -0.53 13.58 44.82
C ARG A 629 -0.99 14.57 43.75
N THR A 630 -0.10 15.46 43.31
CA THR A 630 -0.37 16.34 42.17
C THR A 630 0.81 16.33 41.23
N ALA A 631 0.54 16.36 39.93
CA ALA A 631 1.56 16.40 38.90
C ALA A 631 1.15 17.35 37.78
N TYR A 632 2.11 18.14 37.29
CA TYR A 632 1.94 19.01 36.14
C TYR A 632 3.12 18.81 35.18
N LEU A 633 2.85 18.12 34.07
CA LEU A 633 3.84 17.79 33.05
C LEU A 633 3.58 18.59 31.79
N ASN A 634 4.62 19.25 31.28
CA ASN A 634 4.53 20.07 30.08
C ASN A 634 5.67 19.74 29.13
N SER A 635 5.34 19.60 27.85
CA SER A 635 6.29 19.45 26.76
C SER A 635 5.87 20.39 25.63
N TYR A 636 6.67 21.42 25.39
CA TYR A 636 6.47 22.38 24.31
C TYR A 636 7.50 22.14 23.21
N TYR A 637 7.03 21.99 21.99
CA TYR A 637 7.83 21.75 20.80
C TYR A 637 7.75 22.97 19.90
N ASN A 638 8.91 23.49 19.49
CA ASN A 638 9.01 24.61 18.57
C ASN A 638 9.89 24.20 17.38
N ALA A 639 9.30 24.20 16.18
CA ALA A 639 10.02 23.90 14.95
C ALA A 639 10.97 25.06 14.60
N LEU A 640 12.28 24.80 14.61
CA LEU A 640 13.29 25.79 14.21
C LEU A 640 13.57 25.73 12.70
N SER A 641 13.40 24.56 12.08
CA SER A 641 13.60 24.33 10.64
C SER A 641 12.85 23.07 10.19
N ARG A 642 12.85 22.79 8.89
CA ARG A 642 12.28 21.54 8.33
C ARG A 642 12.86 20.25 8.91
N ARG A 643 14.04 20.28 9.55
CA ARG A 643 14.74 19.10 10.09
C ARG A 643 15.06 19.19 11.58
N GLY A 644 14.70 20.27 12.25
CA GLY A 644 15.12 20.53 13.63
C GLY A 644 14.06 21.24 14.45
N TYR A 645 13.89 20.80 15.70
CA TYR A 645 12.97 21.39 16.67
C TYR A 645 13.67 21.55 18.03
N MET A 646 13.20 22.50 18.82
CA MET A 646 13.55 22.63 20.23
C MET A 646 12.41 22.08 21.08
N ARG A 647 12.77 21.32 22.11
CA ARG A 647 11.81 20.78 23.10
C ARG A 647 12.12 21.35 24.47
N TYR A 648 11.12 21.99 25.06
CA TYR A 648 11.13 22.44 26.44
C TYR A 648 10.26 21.50 27.27
N ARG A 649 10.80 20.93 28.35
CA ARG A 649 10.07 20.02 29.25
C ARG A 649 10.14 20.53 30.68
N TRP A 650 8.99 20.59 31.33
CA TRP A 650 8.86 20.86 32.77
C TRP A 650 8.04 19.75 33.41
N ASP A 651 8.49 19.26 34.57
CA ASP A 651 7.88 18.15 35.31
C ASP A 651 7.79 18.56 36.79
N PHE A 652 6.61 19.00 37.23
CA PHE A 652 6.35 19.38 38.60
C PHE A 652 5.54 18.29 39.28
N ARG A 653 6.00 17.78 40.42
CA ARG A 653 5.29 16.74 41.17
C ARG A 653 5.35 17.02 42.66
N PHE A 654 4.21 16.87 43.32
CA PHE A 654 4.08 17.10 44.75
C PHE A 654 3.31 15.95 45.39
N ILE A 655 3.77 15.56 46.58
CA ILE A 655 3.08 14.63 47.47
C ILE A 655 2.90 15.33 48.80
N LEU A 656 1.67 15.36 49.31
CA LEU A 656 1.32 15.99 50.57
C LEU A 656 0.64 14.93 51.47
N PRO A 657 1.27 14.52 52.59
CA PRO A 657 0.60 13.72 53.62
C PRO A 657 -0.67 14.44 54.09
N LEU A 658 -1.77 13.69 54.23
CA LEU A 658 -3.06 14.23 54.67
C LEU A 658 -3.69 13.29 55.69
N LEU A 659 -4.71 13.79 56.40
CA LEU A 659 -5.55 13.04 57.34
C LEU A 659 -4.72 12.27 58.40
N TRP A 660 -4.66 10.94 58.32
CA TRP A 660 -3.99 10.07 59.30
C TRP A 660 -2.52 9.75 58.98
N THR A 661 -2.01 10.24 57.85
CA THR A 661 -0.56 10.21 57.55
C THR A 661 0.02 11.58 57.86
N HIS A 662 0.85 11.64 58.91
CA HIS A 662 1.38 12.90 59.41
C HIS A 662 2.79 13.21 58.90
N HIS A 663 3.59 12.18 58.58
CA HIS A 663 4.96 12.37 58.14
C HIS A 663 5.18 11.82 56.73
N PHE A 664 6.08 12.46 55.97
CA PHE A 664 6.49 11.97 54.64
C PHE A 664 7.13 10.57 54.69
N ARG A 665 7.69 10.17 55.84
CA ARG A 665 8.31 8.86 56.03
C ARG A 665 7.29 7.72 56.14
N ASP A 666 6.03 8.04 56.41
CA ASP A 666 4.93 7.09 56.52
C ASP A 666 4.34 6.77 55.13
N ILE A 667 4.77 7.49 54.09
CA ILE A 667 4.38 7.20 52.70
C ILE A 667 5.24 6.03 52.18
N PRO A 668 4.62 4.98 51.60
CA PRO A 668 5.35 3.81 51.08
C PRO A 668 6.41 4.20 50.05
N LEU A 669 7.56 3.50 50.04
CA LEU A 669 8.66 3.80 49.11
C LEU A 669 8.22 3.74 47.64
N SER A 670 7.30 2.84 47.28
CA SER A 670 6.79 2.69 45.92
C SER A 670 5.91 3.86 45.43
N GLU A 671 5.56 4.81 46.30
CA GLU A 671 4.78 6.01 45.97
C GLU A 671 5.64 7.29 45.97
N ARG A 672 6.87 7.24 46.48
CA ARG A 672 7.77 8.40 46.56
C ARG A 672 8.35 8.76 45.19
N TYR A 673 8.79 10.01 45.04
CA TYR A 673 9.46 10.49 43.84
C TYR A 673 10.98 10.41 43.95
N PHE A 674 11.61 9.92 42.89
CA PHE A 674 13.07 9.83 42.73
C PHE A 674 13.48 10.62 41.48
N LEU A 675 14.63 11.32 41.50
CA LEU A 675 15.03 12.35 40.51
C LEU A 675 16.40 12.13 39.86
N GLY A 676 16.44 11.60 38.64
CA GLY A 676 17.67 11.30 37.91
C GLY A 676 17.46 10.13 36.94
N GLY A 677 18.48 9.83 36.15
CA GLY A 677 18.40 8.78 35.16
C GLY A 677 17.77 9.18 33.83
N VAL A 678 17.45 8.20 33.00
CA VAL A 678 17.03 8.43 31.61
C VAL A 678 15.64 9.06 31.50
N SER A 679 14.77 8.79 32.48
CA SER A 679 13.35 9.19 32.48
C SER A 679 13.09 10.61 33.01
N SER A 680 14.02 11.15 33.81
CA SER A 680 13.93 12.48 34.42
C SER A 680 15.17 13.33 34.11
N VAL A 681 16.19 13.35 34.96
CA VAL A 681 17.40 14.18 34.80
C VAL A 681 18.58 13.32 34.33
N ARG A 682 18.81 13.33 33.01
CA ARG A 682 19.95 12.62 32.39
C ARG A 682 21.29 13.15 32.90
N GLY A 683 22.29 12.27 32.93
CA GLY A 683 23.63 12.58 33.46
C GLY A 683 23.81 12.23 34.93
N TYR A 684 22.71 12.01 35.66
CA TYR A 684 22.71 11.41 36.99
C TYR A 684 22.37 9.92 36.87
N LYS A 685 22.87 9.11 37.80
CA LYS A 685 22.57 7.68 37.89
C LYS A 685 21.04 7.49 38.01
N ASP A 686 20.51 6.46 37.36
CA ASP A 686 19.20 5.90 37.75
C ASP A 686 19.33 5.45 39.22
N PHE A 687 18.32 5.74 40.06
CA PHE A 687 18.40 5.66 41.53
C PHE A 687 18.91 4.32 42.02
#